data_AF-A0AAU9L1I0-F1
#
_entry.id   AF-A0AAU9L1I0-F1
#
_cell.length_a   1.000
_cell.length_b   1.000
_cell.length_c   1.000
_cell.angle_alpha   90.00
_cell.angle_beta   90.00
_cell.angle_gamma   90.00
#
_symmetry.space_group_name_H-M   'P 1'
#
loop_
_entity.id
_entity.type
_entity.pdbx_description
1 polymer ?
#
loop_
_entity_poly.entity_id
_entity_poly.type
_entity_poly.pdbx_seq_one_letter_code
_entity_poly.pdbx_strand_id
1 'polypeptide(L)'
;MTWWCSWLYWISSIYLSIAWVTALSPGYNDPTISFSSSSSSIRPDLVIIKPPNDLILDQTELHAKVHVHRELPNGKRPSRVCIIIQPEYAPIEVDLESEEIEMEESCFNQSLNHAAFHITGLEPGFSYSITAKLEIHDNTVALSSRIFSVGSILLPSGEGRVSIADALETGSKLHNAWDRGNASQIFRYVLDIFPDHGQANHLMGALLCQDGKKQQALPYLYRAVQLNESDENFHNSLGLCLKSLGRKKEAIEHYRRALELNPMQVEASVNLGDVMQAMGKWKEAMDEYSKVAMAPMNVLKRLMGLEKAENVVKNAMGKRCELIRVTDGWHQANHCLEEALERWPGEPTFHNDRGNILANAGQFEEAFDEYEHSFDLGLLAGTLHLAETLEALGETQQSIDFYDQILDNEIVDRFYPRTRIMVMKATVLPRILPSTQKEIDSYRSRFDENVKVLLQNIDLLEETEVDPNRVSLSTAITLTAHNRNNRKLKAAMGCLYWQLWYQRQIMREEFVSSYGIVPLPYTQRSENIKTPEVGSRRLRVGFVSRYIFNSAVGLYMSELIPMFNRERYEIIVFAIGLSKSMKVVNKVEAITETIVGLPKDVRVAREEIRAWNMDVLIYPELGMDKTTYFVSLARLAPIQAVWWGNADTSGVPTMDYYLTSEFEHSSVNSHYSEVVYCFKGMGIYHKLLAFPRNSTSCDQIRLALEEVFDIPADFHLYLAIESIIHIHPDFDVAVASIFEKDEKAHLFLLSTSSRKVWESQLQARMESAGVNIDRLHFLTDADPMQESMLLQAADAVLASLHLTRPRASLQAFAVGAPVVTFPNELWASRITYGFYQQMGVNDLIATSLDEYVGLAIKLASDAAFHKKMRQLIEQNRSKLSQDKQAIKEWEHFFDFAARQISARDDQPTNVSLPSCACDPFQGLKGFVDWSQVNGVEGWSQVCKC
;
A
#
# COMPACT_ATOMS: atom_id res chain seq x y z
N MET A 1 -41.74 18.18 10.11
CA MET A 1 -43.19 18.15 10.38
C MET A 1 -43.80 17.12 9.45
N THR A 2 -44.54 16.08 9.81
CA THR A 2 -45.03 15.50 11.09
C THR A 2 -45.75 14.23 10.60
N TRP A 3 -45.27 13.03 10.94
CA TRP A 3 -45.78 12.16 12.02
C TRP A 3 -47.07 11.36 11.72
N TRP A 4 -46.89 10.03 11.63
CA TRP A 4 -47.55 8.96 12.42
C TRP A 4 -49.10 8.87 12.48
N CYS A 5 -49.67 7.71 12.12
CA CYS A 5 -50.19 6.70 13.08
C CYS A 5 -50.99 5.56 12.39
N SER A 6 -50.47 4.34 12.53
CA SER A 6 -51.06 3.19 13.24
C SER A 6 -52.57 2.90 13.20
N TRP A 7 -52.85 1.62 12.86
CA TRP A 7 -53.66 0.65 13.63
C TRP A 7 -55.08 0.26 13.18
N LEU A 8 -55.17 -1.04 12.85
CA LEU A 8 -56.17 -2.06 13.22
C LEU A 8 -57.55 -2.01 12.53
N TYR A 9 -57.83 -2.99 11.66
CA TYR A 9 -58.37 -4.33 11.97
C TYR A 9 -59.89 -4.34 12.17
N TRP A 10 -60.51 -5.28 11.45
CA TRP A 10 -61.59 -6.18 11.90
C TRP A 10 -62.97 -6.15 11.21
N ILE A 11 -63.13 -7.22 10.40
CA ILE A 11 -64.21 -8.23 10.39
C ILE A 11 -65.47 -7.95 9.57
N SER A 12 -65.65 -8.77 8.53
CA SER A 12 -66.57 -9.92 8.49
C SER A 12 -66.87 -10.24 7.02
N SER A 13 -67.06 -11.48 6.54
CA SER A 13 -67.15 -12.83 7.11
C SER A 13 -67.33 -13.76 5.88
N ILE A 14 -66.79 -14.98 5.80
CA ILE A 14 -67.40 -16.31 6.13
C ILE A 14 -66.92 -17.26 4.99
N TYR A 15 -66.40 -18.50 5.10
CA TYR A 15 -66.23 -19.57 6.11
C TYR A 15 -64.90 -20.32 5.81
N LEU A 16 -63.90 -20.46 6.72
CA LEU A 16 -63.56 -21.61 7.62
C LEU A 16 -63.68 -23.02 7.00
N SER A 17 -62.73 -23.96 7.12
CA SER A 17 -61.80 -24.26 8.26
C SER A 17 -60.65 -25.24 7.93
N ILE A 18 -59.46 -24.98 8.51
CA ILE A 18 -58.45 -25.87 9.19
C ILE A 18 -57.93 -27.14 8.49
N ALA A 19 -56.60 -27.25 8.29
CA ALA A 19 -55.70 -28.24 8.94
C ALA A 19 -54.28 -28.29 8.31
N TRP A 20 -53.36 -28.80 9.12
CA TRP A 20 -51.90 -28.82 8.97
C TRP A 20 -51.35 -29.74 7.88
N VAL A 21 -50.10 -29.43 7.50
CA VAL A 21 -49.22 -30.20 6.60
C VAL A 21 -49.00 -31.62 7.15
N THR A 22 -49.47 -32.62 6.40
CA THR A 22 -49.02 -34.01 6.47
C THR A 22 -48.65 -34.46 5.06
N ALA A 23 -47.35 -34.54 4.77
CA ALA A 23 -46.85 -35.26 3.60
C ALA A 23 -46.69 -36.73 4.01
N LEU A 24 -47.67 -37.55 3.66
CA LEU A 24 -47.60 -39.01 3.74
C LEU A 24 -47.00 -39.55 2.44
N SER A 25 -45.96 -40.37 2.59
CA SER A 25 -45.32 -41.17 1.55
C SER A 25 -46.32 -42.03 0.76
N PRO A 26 -46.00 -42.35 -0.51
CA PRO A 26 -46.68 -43.39 -1.27
C PRO A 26 -46.32 -44.76 -0.69
N GLY A 27 -47.34 -45.63 -0.62
CA GLY A 27 -47.26 -46.94 0.00
C GLY A 27 -46.44 -47.96 -0.77
N TYR A 28 -45.85 -48.89 -0.02
CA TYR A 28 -45.54 -50.23 -0.48
C TYR A 28 -45.85 -51.23 0.64
N ASN A 29 -46.36 -52.38 0.21
CA ASN A 29 -47.07 -53.39 0.98
C ASN A 29 -46.20 -54.11 2.01
N ASP A 30 -46.78 -54.43 3.17
CA ASP A 30 -46.39 -55.59 3.98
C ASP A 30 -47.68 -56.30 4.47
N PRO A 31 -47.72 -57.64 4.54
CA PRO A 31 -48.95 -58.41 4.45
C PRO A 31 -49.72 -58.45 5.78
N THR A 32 -51.02 -58.23 5.66
CA THR A 32 -52.02 -58.47 6.70
C THR A 32 -52.03 -59.94 7.14
N ILE A 33 -51.68 -60.22 8.39
CA ILE A 33 -52.17 -61.39 9.12
C ILE A 33 -53.34 -60.94 9.99
N SER A 34 -54.55 -61.34 9.62
CA SER A 34 -55.78 -61.12 10.40
C SER A 34 -55.91 -62.15 11.51
N PHE A 35 -56.04 -61.71 12.77
CA PHE A 35 -56.67 -62.50 13.83
C PHE A 35 -57.67 -61.66 14.60
N SER A 36 -58.90 -62.15 14.66
CA SER A 36 -59.99 -61.63 15.49
C SER A 36 -60.05 -62.32 16.86
N SER A 37 -60.55 -61.57 17.83
CA SER A 37 -61.16 -61.97 19.11
C SER A 37 -60.33 -61.92 20.42
N SER A 38 -60.69 -60.92 21.24
CA SER A 38 -60.87 -60.95 22.70
C SER A 38 -59.79 -61.54 23.61
N SER A 39 -58.88 -60.69 24.08
CA SER A 39 -58.59 -60.47 25.51
C SER A 39 -57.51 -59.38 25.63
N SER A 40 -57.71 -58.40 26.51
CA SER A 40 -56.79 -57.28 26.75
C SER A 40 -55.46 -57.78 27.32
N SER A 41 -54.50 -58.03 26.43
CA SER A 41 -53.07 -58.20 26.73
C SER A 41 -52.32 -57.12 25.95
N ILE A 42 -51.96 -56.06 26.67
CA ILE A 42 -51.21 -54.93 26.12
C ILE A 42 -49.78 -55.42 25.85
N ARG A 43 -49.35 -55.43 24.58
CA ARG A 43 -47.98 -55.81 24.19
C ARG A 43 -47.04 -54.60 24.35
N PRO A 44 -45.80 -54.80 24.84
CA PRO A 44 -44.77 -53.76 24.85
C PRO A 44 -44.33 -53.43 23.41
N ASP A 45 -44.02 -52.16 23.12
CA ASP A 45 -43.55 -51.71 21.80
C ASP A 45 -42.06 -51.31 21.86
N LEU A 46 -41.27 -51.79 20.91
CA LEU A 46 -39.83 -51.53 20.81
C LEU A 46 -39.54 -50.79 19.50
N VAL A 47 -38.78 -49.70 19.54
CA VAL A 47 -38.46 -48.90 18.36
C VAL A 47 -36.98 -48.56 18.32
N ILE A 48 -36.29 -48.96 17.26
CA ILE A 48 -34.97 -48.43 16.93
C ILE A 48 -35.18 -47.02 16.36
N ILE A 49 -34.67 -46.01 17.08
CA ILE A 49 -34.71 -44.59 16.71
C ILE A 49 -33.54 -44.27 15.77
N LYS A 50 -32.36 -44.86 16.04
CA LYS A 50 -31.18 -44.74 15.17
C LYS A 50 -30.50 -46.11 15.06
N PRO A 51 -30.02 -46.50 13.87
CA PRO A 51 -30.15 -45.78 12.59
C PRO A 51 -31.57 -45.89 12.00
N PRO A 52 -32.04 -44.93 11.19
CA PRO A 52 -33.20 -45.14 10.32
C PRO A 52 -32.85 -46.12 9.19
N ASN A 53 -33.88 -46.63 8.50
CA ASN A 53 -33.66 -47.42 7.30
C ASN A 53 -32.96 -46.58 6.23
N ASP A 54 -32.09 -47.22 5.46
CA ASP A 54 -31.32 -46.64 4.37
C ASP A 54 -30.36 -45.51 4.81
N LEU A 55 -30.03 -45.45 6.11
CA LEU A 55 -28.98 -44.56 6.58
C LEU A 55 -27.64 -44.98 5.95
N ILE A 56 -26.94 -44.02 5.36
CA ILE A 56 -25.56 -44.20 4.93
C ILE A 56 -24.65 -43.61 6.01
N LEU A 57 -23.74 -44.42 6.54
CA LEU A 57 -22.74 -44.01 7.50
C LEU A 57 -21.45 -43.60 6.81
N ASP A 58 -20.94 -42.44 7.16
CA ASP A 58 -19.70 -41.91 6.61
C ASP A 58 -18.47 -42.62 7.19
N GLN A 59 -18.65 -43.26 8.35
CA GLN A 59 -17.64 -43.90 9.19
C GLN A 59 -17.99 -45.37 9.46
N THR A 60 -17.03 -46.12 10.00
CA THR A 60 -17.14 -47.54 10.36
C THR A 60 -17.74 -47.79 11.76
N GLU A 61 -18.36 -46.76 12.34
CA GLU A 61 -18.97 -46.81 13.66
C GLU A 61 -20.42 -46.29 13.64
N LEU A 62 -21.26 -46.86 14.50
CA LEU A 62 -22.67 -46.50 14.63
C LEU A 62 -23.08 -46.35 16.08
N HIS A 63 -23.67 -45.20 16.42
CA HIS A 63 -24.39 -45.02 17.68
C HIS A 63 -25.88 -45.34 17.50
N ALA A 64 -26.27 -46.58 17.78
CA ALA A 64 -27.65 -47.00 17.74
C ALA A 64 -28.40 -46.55 19.00
N LYS A 65 -29.66 -46.14 18.84
CA LYS A 65 -30.55 -45.77 19.96
C LYS A 65 -31.85 -46.52 19.82
N VAL A 66 -32.22 -47.21 20.89
CA VAL A 66 -33.46 -48.00 20.98
C VAL A 66 -34.30 -47.45 22.09
N HIS A 67 -35.60 -47.29 21.82
CA HIS A 67 -36.57 -46.83 22.80
C HIS A 67 -37.64 -47.88 23.00
N VAL A 68 -37.93 -48.16 24.27
CA VAL A 68 -38.97 -49.08 24.70
C VAL A 68 -40.17 -48.25 25.16
N HIS A 69 -41.28 -48.35 24.42
CA HIS A 69 -42.52 -47.66 24.76
C HIS A 69 -43.37 -48.50 25.72
N ARG A 70 -43.67 -47.90 26.90
CA ARG A 70 -44.55 -48.36 28.00
C ARG A 70 -44.00 -49.49 28.86
N GLU A 71 -44.04 -49.28 30.18
CA GLU A 71 -43.65 -50.27 31.21
C GLU A 71 -44.56 -51.51 31.18
N LEU A 72 -43.93 -52.68 31.38
CA LEU A 72 -44.61 -53.96 31.56
C LEU A 72 -45.55 -53.91 32.78
N PRO A 73 -46.76 -54.49 32.73
CA PRO A 73 -47.62 -54.57 33.90
C PRO A 73 -46.95 -55.43 34.98
N ASN A 74 -46.64 -54.81 36.11
CA ASN A 74 -46.05 -55.35 37.35
C ASN A 74 -44.53 -55.61 37.34
N GLY A 75 -43.79 -54.66 37.92
CA GLY A 75 -42.32 -54.62 38.09
C GLY A 75 -41.70 -55.71 38.98
N LYS A 76 -41.81 -56.98 38.59
CA LYS A 76 -41.06 -58.10 39.17
C LYS A 76 -40.53 -59.12 38.15
N ARG A 77 -40.52 -58.80 36.85
CA ARG A 77 -40.05 -59.72 35.80
C ARG A 77 -38.81 -59.15 35.12
N PRO A 78 -37.67 -59.86 35.09
CA PRO A 78 -36.49 -59.38 34.38
C PRO A 78 -36.78 -59.36 32.88
N SER A 79 -36.75 -58.18 32.27
CA SER A 79 -36.75 -58.01 30.82
C SER A 79 -35.34 -57.64 30.35
N ARG A 80 -34.95 -58.15 29.18
CA ARG A 80 -33.65 -57.85 28.56
C ARG A 80 -33.88 -57.25 27.17
N VAL A 81 -33.05 -56.29 26.79
CA VAL A 81 -32.97 -55.82 25.40
C VAL A 81 -31.71 -56.43 24.80
N CYS A 82 -31.88 -57.22 23.74
CA CYS A 82 -30.80 -57.82 22.98
C CYS A 82 -30.69 -57.13 21.63
N ILE A 83 -29.48 -56.80 21.20
CA ILE A 83 -29.20 -56.28 19.87
C ILE A 83 -28.37 -57.28 19.10
N ILE A 84 -28.79 -57.51 17.86
CA ILE A 84 -28.11 -58.34 16.88
C ILE A 84 -27.83 -57.45 15.67
N ILE A 85 -26.62 -57.53 15.16
CA ILE A 85 -26.19 -56.84 13.94
C ILE A 85 -25.65 -57.90 13.02
N GLN A 86 -26.05 -57.85 11.75
CA GLN A 86 -25.67 -58.86 10.78
C GLN A 86 -25.53 -58.21 9.41
N PRO A 87 -24.50 -58.59 8.63
CA PRO A 87 -24.36 -58.12 7.26
C PRO A 87 -25.50 -58.67 6.40
N GLU A 88 -26.12 -57.82 5.61
CA GLU A 88 -27.24 -58.15 4.74
C GLU A 88 -26.82 -58.14 3.26
N TYR A 89 -25.85 -57.30 2.89
CA TYR A 89 -25.30 -57.23 1.54
C TYR A 89 -23.82 -56.84 1.57
N ALA A 90 -22.99 -57.54 0.79
CA ALA A 90 -21.59 -57.22 0.54
C ALA A 90 -21.39 -56.83 -0.94
N PRO A 91 -20.40 -55.97 -1.27
CA PRO A 91 -20.07 -55.65 -2.65
C PRO A 91 -19.65 -56.91 -3.44
N ILE A 92 -19.98 -56.95 -4.74
CA ILE A 92 -19.76 -58.09 -5.67
C ILE A 92 -18.29 -58.54 -5.78
N GLU A 93 -17.34 -57.72 -5.32
CA GLU A 93 -15.90 -57.97 -5.38
C GLU A 93 -15.32 -58.66 -4.12
N VAL A 94 -16.15 -58.96 -3.12
CA VAL A 94 -15.75 -59.67 -1.90
C VAL A 94 -16.28 -61.10 -1.95
N ASP A 95 -15.37 -62.08 -1.95
CA ASP A 95 -15.70 -63.50 -1.89
C ASP A 95 -16.21 -63.80 -0.46
N LEU A 96 -17.52 -63.98 -0.31
CA LEU A 96 -18.16 -64.27 0.98
C LEU A 96 -17.93 -65.71 1.47
N GLU A 97 -17.14 -66.50 0.75
CA GLU A 97 -16.82 -67.89 1.13
C GLU A 97 -15.52 -67.98 1.94
N SER A 98 -15.46 -67.41 3.16
CA SER A 98 -14.65 -67.98 4.28
C SER A 98 -14.51 -67.09 5.53
N GLU A 99 -15.53 -66.36 5.98
CA GLU A 99 -15.55 -65.91 7.38
C GLU A 99 -17.00 -65.63 7.78
N GLU A 100 -17.55 -66.48 8.66
CA GLU A 100 -18.76 -66.12 9.42
C GLU A 100 -18.36 -64.88 10.24
N ILE A 101 -18.75 -63.69 9.77
CA ILE A 101 -18.75 -62.49 10.59
C ILE A 101 -19.86 -62.70 11.63
N GLU A 102 -19.59 -63.52 12.66
CA GLU A 102 -20.42 -63.67 13.85
C GLU A 102 -20.31 -62.36 14.64
N MET A 103 -21.24 -61.43 14.39
CA MET A 103 -21.37 -60.24 15.21
C MET A 103 -22.24 -60.51 16.44
N GLU A 104 -21.70 -60.12 17.59
CA GLU A 104 -22.16 -60.47 18.94
C GLU A 104 -23.62 -60.07 19.24
N GLU A 105 -24.45 -61.05 19.61
CA GLU A 105 -25.72 -60.78 20.30
C GLU A 105 -25.42 -60.22 21.69
N SER A 106 -25.68 -58.92 21.88
CA SER A 106 -25.42 -58.24 23.14
C SER A 106 -26.72 -57.99 23.91
N CYS A 107 -26.92 -58.72 25.01
CA CYS A 107 -28.14 -58.70 25.82
C CYS A 107 -27.95 -58.00 27.18
N PHE A 108 -28.71 -56.93 27.43
CA PHE A 108 -28.63 -56.13 28.65
C PHE A 108 -29.93 -56.14 29.43
N ASN A 109 -29.86 -56.11 30.76
CA ASN A 109 -31.05 -55.95 31.60
C ASN A 109 -31.68 -54.57 31.33
N GLN A 110 -32.96 -54.57 31.00
CA GLN A 110 -33.69 -53.36 30.72
C GLN A 110 -33.99 -52.61 32.04
N SER A 111 -33.29 -51.51 32.27
CA SER A 111 -33.49 -50.64 33.45
C SER A 111 -34.08 -49.26 33.11
N LEU A 112 -34.07 -48.87 31.83
CA LEU A 112 -34.51 -47.57 31.33
C LEU A 112 -35.40 -47.73 30.08
N ASN A 113 -36.19 -46.71 29.76
CA ASN A 113 -37.03 -46.65 28.55
C ASN A 113 -36.23 -46.41 27.26
N HIS A 114 -34.93 -46.18 27.38
CA HIS A 114 -34.03 -45.90 26.27
C HIS A 114 -32.65 -46.51 26.54
N ALA A 115 -32.09 -47.15 25.52
CA ALA A 115 -30.76 -47.74 25.52
C ALA A 115 -29.99 -47.22 24.30
N ALA A 116 -28.72 -46.89 24.50
CA ALA A 116 -27.81 -46.46 23.45
C ALA A 116 -26.66 -47.46 23.35
N PHE A 117 -26.26 -47.76 22.13
CA PHE A 117 -25.27 -48.78 21.79
C PHE A 117 -24.26 -48.14 20.86
N HIS A 118 -22.99 -48.45 21.08
CA HIS A 118 -21.91 -48.04 20.20
C HIS A 118 -21.36 -49.29 19.53
N ILE A 119 -21.39 -49.28 18.21
CA ILE A 119 -21.04 -50.40 17.36
C ILE A 119 -19.83 -49.94 16.58
N THR A 120 -18.77 -50.74 16.61
CA THR A 120 -17.50 -50.47 15.93
C THR A 120 -17.14 -51.64 15.02
N GLY A 121 -16.18 -51.43 14.12
CA GLY A 121 -15.70 -52.49 13.22
C GLY A 121 -16.64 -52.80 12.05
N LEU A 122 -17.50 -51.86 11.65
CA LEU A 122 -18.32 -52.03 10.45
C LEU A 122 -17.44 -51.84 9.20
N GLU A 123 -17.62 -52.66 8.18
CA GLU A 123 -16.80 -52.66 6.98
C GLU A 123 -17.34 -51.69 5.91
N PRO A 124 -16.48 -50.83 5.32
CA PRO A 124 -16.89 -49.93 4.25
C PRO A 124 -17.50 -50.66 3.05
N GLY A 125 -18.69 -50.24 2.62
CA GLY A 125 -19.42 -50.80 1.47
C GLY A 125 -20.38 -51.93 1.82
N PHE A 126 -20.41 -52.38 3.06
CA PHE A 126 -21.36 -53.37 3.53
C PHE A 126 -22.68 -52.70 3.97
N SER A 127 -23.77 -53.43 3.78
CA SER A 127 -25.06 -53.10 4.40
C SER A 127 -25.31 -54.05 5.57
N TYR A 128 -25.81 -53.49 6.66
CA TYR A 128 -26.06 -54.19 7.91
C TYR A 128 -27.52 -54.04 8.30
N SER A 129 -28.12 -55.13 8.79
CA SER A 129 -29.38 -55.06 9.51
C SER A 129 -29.09 -55.07 11.02
N ILE A 130 -29.65 -54.10 11.73
CA ILE A 130 -29.64 -54.04 13.20
C ILE A 130 -31.02 -54.37 13.72
N THR A 131 -31.09 -55.41 14.54
CA THR A 131 -32.32 -55.96 15.09
C THR A 131 -32.27 -55.91 16.60
N ALA A 132 -33.18 -55.14 17.19
CA ALA A 132 -33.38 -55.08 18.63
C ALA A 132 -34.55 -55.99 19.02
N LYS A 133 -34.33 -56.83 20.03
CA LYS A 133 -35.32 -57.73 20.65
C LYS A 133 -35.55 -57.31 22.09
N LEU A 134 -36.81 -57.32 22.51
CA LEU A 134 -37.19 -57.26 23.92
C LEU A 134 -37.59 -58.66 24.37
N GLU A 135 -36.90 -59.20 25.37
CA GLU A 135 -37.07 -60.58 25.84
C GLU A 135 -37.55 -60.63 27.29
N ILE A 136 -38.46 -61.57 27.56
CA ILE A 136 -38.97 -61.88 28.90
C ILE A 136 -38.98 -63.41 29.06
N HIS A 137 -38.23 -63.96 30.02
CA HIS A 137 -38.01 -65.41 30.18
C HIS A 137 -37.62 -66.09 28.85
N ASP A 138 -36.63 -65.52 28.17
CA ASP A 138 -36.07 -66.02 26.90
C ASP A 138 -37.08 -66.12 25.75
N ASN A 139 -38.24 -65.46 25.88
CA ASN A 139 -39.20 -65.27 24.80
C ASN A 139 -39.15 -63.82 24.31
N THR A 140 -38.92 -63.65 23.00
CA THR A 140 -39.01 -62.34 22.35
C THR A 140 -40.47 -61.87 22.34
N VAL A 141 -40.75 -60.76 23.03
CA VAL A 141 -42.10 -60.16 23.14
C VAL A 141 -42.28 -58.95 22.23
N ALA A 142 -41.19 -58.33 21.77
CA ALA A 142 -41.19 -57.27 20.75
C ALA A 142 -39.87 -57.28 19.97
N LEU A 143 -39.93 -56.86 18.71
CA LEU A 143 -38.79 -56.83 17.78
C LEU A 143 -38.87 -55.53 16.95
N SER A 144 -37.73 -54.91 16.68
CA SER A 144 -37.61 -53.85 15.68
C SER A 144 -36.31 -54.06 14.90
N SER A 145 -36.37 -53.95 13.58
CA SER A 145 -35.19 -54.05 12.71
C SER A 145 -35.02 -52.80 11.86
N ARG A 146 -33.77 -52.45 11.55
CA ARG A 146 -33.37 -51.37 10.65
C ARG A 146 -32.24 -51.81 9.75
N ILE A 147 -32.22 -51.33 8.52
CA ILE A 147 -31.16 -51.60 7.55
C ILE A 147 -30.39 -50.30 7.29
N PHE A 148 -29.07 -50.36 7.31
CA PHE A 148 -28.21 -49.22 7.02
C PHE A 148 -26.95 -49.69 6.29
N SER A 149 -26.25 -48.77 5.63
CA SER A 149 -25.04 -49.09 4.87
C SER A 149 -23.88 -48.24 5.33
N VAL A 150 -22.66 -48.79 5.29
CA VAL A 150 -21.44 -47.99 5.44
C VAL A 150 -21.04 -47.48 4.07
N GLY A 151 -21.09 -46.16 3.89
CA GLY A 151 -20.65 -45.50 2.67
C GLY A 151 -19.18 -45.80 2.42
N SER A 152 -18.85 -46.18 1.19
CA SER A 152 -17.47 -46.40 0.79
C SER A 152 -17.17 -45.83 -0.58
N ILE A 153 -15.89 -45.52 -0.77
CA ILE A 153 -15.35 -45.16 -2.06
C ILE A 153 -14.11 -45.98 -2.37
N LEU A 154 -13.86 -46.24 -3.64
CA LEU A 154 -12.62 -46.83 -4.11
C LEU A 154 -11.65 -45.70 -4.43
N LEU A 155 -10.56 -45.57 -3.67
CA LEU A 155 -9.54 -44.56 -3.95
C LEU A 155 -8.74 -44.92 -5.22
N PRO A 156 -8.29 -43.93 -6.01
CA PRO A 156 -7.52 -44.17 -7.23
C PRO A 156 -6.20 -44.93 -7.02
N SER A 157 -5.68 -44.98 -5.78
CA SER A 157 -4.46 -45.70 -5.39
C SER A 157 -4.58 -47.23 -5.38
N GLY A 158 -5.80 -47.78 -5.45
CA GLY A 158 -6.04 -49.21 -5.63
C GLY A 158 -6.00 -50.07 -4.35
N GLU A 159 -5.84 -49.49 -3.16
CA GLU A 159 -5.76 -50.21 -1.87
C GLU A 159 -7.14 -50.49 -1.23
N GLY A 160 -8.11 -50.95 -2.03
CA GLY A 160 -9.43 -51.36 -1.53
C GLY A 160 -10.43 -50.21 -1.25
N ARG A 161 -11.63 -50.58 -0.81
CA ARG A 161 -12.71 -49.64 -0.44
C ARG A 161 -12.43 -49.05 0.94
N VAL A 162 -12.49 -47.72 1.04
CA VAL A 162 -12.34 -46.99 2.31
C VAL A 162 -13.66 -46.30 2.67
N SER A 163 -13.83 -45.96 3.95
CA SER A 163 -14.99 -45.15 4.38
C SER A 163 -14.93 -43.74 3.77
N ILE A 164 -16.07 -43.05 3.73
CA ILE A 164 -16.10 -41.65 3.26
C ILE A 164 -15.23 -40.76 4.15
N ALA A 165 -15.23 -40.99 5.46
CA ALA A 165 -14.42 -40.23 6.40
C ALA A 165 -12.90 -40.41 6.12
N ASP A 166 -12.43 -41.64 5.93
CA ASP A 166 -11.02 -41.93 5.64
C ASP A 166 -10.58 -41.31 4.31
N ALA A 167 -11.47 -41.33 3.31
CA ALA A 167 -11.25 -40.67 2.04
C ALA A 167 -11.07 -39.16 2.20
N LEU A 168 -11.97 -38.49 2.93
CA LEU A 168 -11.88 -37.05 3.17
C LEU A 168 -10.65 -36.68 4.01
N GLU A 169 -10.25 -37.54 4.97
CA GLU A 169 -9.01 -37.36 5.73
C GLU A 169 -7.79 -37.45 4.81
N THR A 170 -7.75 -38.44 3.91
CA THR A 170 -6.69 -38.60 2.91
C THR A 170 -6.62 -37.38 1.99
N GLY A 171 -7.76 -36.91 1.48
CA GLY A 171 -7.84 -35.68 0.69
C GLY A 171 -7.34 -34.45 1.47
N SER A 172 -7.66 -34.35 2.76
CA SER A 172 -7.20 -33.25 3.62
C SER A 172 -5.68 -33.30 3.87
N LYS A 173 -5.10 -34.50 4.05
CA LYS A 173 -3.65 -34.67 4.16
C LYS A 173 -2.93 -34.23 2.88
N LEU A 174 -3.44 -34.62 1.71
CA LEU A 174 -2.91 -34.18 0.41
C LEU A 174 -3.05 -32.66 0.22
N HIS A 175 -4.19 -32.09 0.62
CA HIS A 175 -4.42 -30.65 0.58
C HIS A 175 -3.41 -29.89 1.44
N ASN A 176 -3.15 -30.37 2.67
CA ASN A 176 -2.14 -29.81 3.57
C ASN A 176 -0.71 -29.98 3.04
N ALA A 177 -0.46 -31.04 2.26
CA ALA A 177 0.80 -31.26 1.55
C ALA A 177 0.94 -30.46 0.24
N TRP A 178 0.00 -29.54 -0.03
CA TRP A 178 -0.07 -28.70 -1.23
C TRP A 178 -0.33 -29.46 -2.54
N ASP A 179 -0.68 -30.76 -2.46
CA ASP A 179 -1.15 -31.55 -3.60
C ASP A 179 -2.65 -31.34 -3.83
N ARG A 180 -2.98 -30.13 -4.28
CA ARG A 180 -4.36 -29.68 -4.51
C ARG A 180 -5.03 -30.44 -5.65
N GLY A 181 -4.25 -30.93 -6.61
CA GLY A 181 -4.74 -31.72 -7.74
C GLY A 181 -5.41 -33.00 -7.24
N ASN A 182 -4.67 -33.82 -6.51
CA ASN A 182 -5.16 -35.09 -5.99
C ASN A 182 -6.21 -34.89 -4.89
N ALA A 183 -6.05 -33.91 -4.01
CA ALA A 183 -7.07 -33.58 -3.01
C ALA A 183 -8.43 -33.24 -3.66
N SER A 184 -8.42 -32.39 -4.70
CA SER A 184 -9.65 -32.01 -5.42
C SER A 184 -10.32 -33.20 -6.12
N GLN A 185 -9.54 -34.17 -6.60
CA GLN A 185 -10.08 -35.39 -7.21
C GLN A 185 -10.80 -36.25 -6.18
N ILE A 186 -10.21 -36.44 -4.99
CA ILE A 186 -10.82 -37.20 -3.92
C ILE A 186 -12.14 -36.54 -3.46
N PHE A 187 -12.12 -35.23 -3.20
CA PHE A 187 -13.34 -34.53 -2.79
C PHE A 187 -14.43 -34.58 -3.85
N ARG A 188 -14.06 -34.43 -5.14
CA ARG A 188 -15.00 -34.56 -6.25
C ARG A 188 -15.58 -35.97 -6.33
N TYR A 189 -14.75 -36.99 -6.19
CA TYR A 189 -15.19 -38.38 -6.27
C TYR A 189 -16.18 -38.73 -5.15
N VAL A 190 -15.94 -38.24 -3.92
CA VAL A 190 -16.92 -38.33 -2.83
C VAL A 190 -18.23 -37.63 -3.21
N LEU A 191 -18.17 -36.43 -3.79
CA LEU A 191 -19.35 -35.65 -4.17
C LEU A 191 -20.10 -36.20 -5.39
N ASP A 192 -19.44 -36.93 -6.28
CA ASP A 192 -20.10 -37.58 -7.42
C ASP A 192 -21.01 -38.73 -6.94
N ILE A 193 -20.64 -39.38 -5.83
CA ILE A 193 -21.40 -40.48 -5.21
C ILE A 193 -22.36 -39.95 -4.13
N PHE A 194 -21.91 -38.97 -3.33
CA PHE A 194 -22.63 -38.36 -2.21
C PHE A 194 -22.70 -36.84 -2.36
N PRO A 195 -23.52 -36.31 -3.30
CA PRO A 195 -23.56 -34.89 -3.62
C PRO A 195 -23.99 -33.99 -2.45
N ASP A 196 -24.74 -34.53 -1.49
CA ASP A 196 -25.23 -33.83 -0.30
C ASP A 196 -24.38 -34.08 0.96
N HIS A 197 -23.10 -34.44 0.78
CA HIS A 197 -22.18 -34.59 1.92
C HIS A 197 -21.64 -33.22 2.36
N GLY A 198 -21.99 -32.77 3.56
CA GLY A 198 -21.65 -31.42 4.07
C GLY A 198 -20.15 -31.12 4.10
N GLN A 199 -19.35 -32.01 4.71
CA GLN A 199 -17.90 -31.82 4.83
C GLN A 199 -17.17 -31.85 3.47
N ALA A 200 -17.54 -32.76 2.56
CA ALA A 200 -16.95 -32.83 1.23
C ALA A 200 -17.25 -31.55 0.41
N ASN A 201 -18.48 -31.01 0.51
CA ASN A 201 -18.85 -29.72 -0.07
C ASN A 201 -18.00 -28.58 0.53
N HIS A 202 -17.82 -28.55 1.84
CA HIS A 202 -16.97 -27.55 2.52
C HIS A 202 -15.51 -27.60 2.05
N LEU A 203 -14.90 -28.78 2.08
CA LEU A 203 -13.50 -29.00 1.69
C LEU A 203 -13.25 -28.65 0.21
N MET A 204 -14.14 -29.09 -0.69
CA MET A 204 -14.06 -28.75 -2.10
C MET A 204 -14.21 -27.24 -2.34
N GLY A 205 -15.18 -26.61 -1.68
CA GLY A 205 -15.38 -25.17 -1.74
C GLY A 205 -14.19 -24.36 -1.21
N ALA A 206 -13.61 -24.78 -0.08
CA ALA A 206 -12.42 -24.16 0.51
C ALA A 206 -11.22 -24.27 -0.44
N LEU A 207 -10.97 -25.44 -1.02
CA LEU A 207 -9.89 -25.68 -1.98
C LEU A 207 -10.04 -24.81 -3.24
N LEU A 208 -11.24 -24.77 -3.85
CA LEU A 208 -11.52 -23.92 -5.01
C LEU A 208 -11.33 -22.43 -4.71
N CYS A 209 -11.69 -22.00 -3.50
CA CYS A 209 -11.48 -20.62 -3.07
C CYS A 209 -9.98 -20.28 -2.96
N GLN A 210 -9.16 -21.21 -2.44
CA GLN A 210 -7.71 -21.05 -2.36
C GLN A 210 -7.03 -21.06 -3.74
N ASP A 211 -7.59 -21.78 -4.71
CA ASP A 211 -7.13 -21.78 -6.12
C ASP A 211 -7.59 -20.54 -6.92
N GLY A 212 -8.20 -19.55 -6.26
CA GLY A 212 -8.69 -18.34 -6.91
C GLY A 212 -9.97 -18.51 -7.72
N LYS A 213 -10.52 -19.73 -7.83
CA LYS A 213 -11.78 -20.07 -8.50
C LYS A 213 -13.00 -19.75 -7.64
N LYS A 214 -13.01 -18.55 -7.07
CA LYS A 214 -13.95 -18.10 -6.02
C LYS A 214 -15.42 -18.20 -6.43
N GLN A 215 -15.75 -17.89 -7.68
CA GLN A 215 -17.13 -18.03 -8.19
C GLN A 215 -17.62 -19.48 -8.22
N GLN A 216 -16.72 -20.43 -8.54
CA GLN A 216 -17.04 -21.86 -8.56
C GLN A 216 -17.11 -22.46 -7.16
N ALA A 217 -16.43 -21.86 -6.19
CA ALA A 217 -16.45 -22.30 -4.79
C ALA A 217 -17.77 -22.03 -4.07
N LEU A 218 -18.47 -20.94 -4.43
CA LEU A 218 -19.67 -20.49 -3.71
C LEU A 218 -20.79 -21.54 -3.63
N PRO A 219 -21.18 -22.23 -4.72
CA PRO A 219 -22.24 -23.25 -4.65
C PRO A 219 -21.94 -24.35 -3.62
N TYR A 220 -20.69 -24.83 -3.57
CA TYR A 220 -20.25 -25.85 -2.61
C TYR A 220 -20.30 -25.34 -1.17
N LEU A 221 -19.79 -24.12 -0.91
CA LEU A 221 -19.81 -23.54 0.44
C LEU A 221 -21.22 -23.20 0.92
N TYR A 222 -22.11 -22.71 0.05
CA TYR A 222 -23.52 -22.53 0.39
C TYR A 222 -24.20 -23.86 0.67
N ARG A 223 -23.92 -24.90 -0.13
CA ARG A 223 -24.49 -26.23 0.08
C ARG A 223 -24.05 -26.82 1.42
N ALA A 224 -22.76 -26.67 1.78
CA ALA A 224 -22.25 -27.10 3.08
C ALA A 224 -23.01 -26.42 4.24
N VAL A 225 -23.18 -25.09 4.20
CA VAL A 225 -23.95 -24.34 5.22
C VAL A 225 -25.41 -24.78 5.27
N GLN A 226 -26.07 -25.02 4.12
CA GLN A 226 -27.45 -25.52 4.09
C GLN A 226 -27.60 -26.91 4.72
N LEU A 227 -26.60 -27.77 4.55
CA LEU A 227 -26.60 -29.13 5.09
C LEU A 227 -26.31 -29.13 6.60
N ASN A 228 -25.53 -28.17 7.10
CA ASN A 228 -25.29 -27.97 8.52
C ASN A 228 -25.06 -26.48 8.87
N GLU A 229 -26.12 -25.80 9.29
CA GLU A 229 -26.08 -24.38 9.68
C GLU A 229 -25.44 -24.15 11.06
N SER A 230 -25.12 -25.21 11.81
CA SER A 230 -24.55 -25.12 13.16
C SER A 230 -23.03 -25.31 13.18
N ASP A 231 -22.40 -25.54 12.03
CA ASP A 231 -20.95 -25.65 11.91
C ASP A 231 -20.31 -24.28 11.65
N GLU A 232 -19.54 -23.77 12.61
CA GLU A 232 -18.90 -22.46 12.52
C GLU A 232 -17.86 -22.39 11.40
N ASN A 233 -17.21 -23.51 11.05
CA ASN A 233 -16.15 -23.53 10.03
C ASN A 233 -16.73 -23.34 8.64
N PHE A 234 -17.95 -23.83 8.41
CA PHE A 234 -18.66 -23.64 7.14
C PHE A 234 -18.99 -22.16 6.93
N HIS A 235 -19.47 -21.49 7.97
CA HIS A 235 -19.71 -20.06 7.97
C HIS A 235 -18.40 -19.25 7.77
N ASN A 236 -17.31 -19.60 8.45
CA ASN A 236 -16.02 -18.92 8.29
C ASN A 236 -15.48 -19.04 6.85
N SER A 237 -15.48 -20.25 6.26
CA SER A 237 -14.99 -20.47 4.89
C SER A 237 -15.85 -19.78 3.83
N LEU A 238 -17.18 -19.76 4.00
CA LEU A 238 -18.08 -18.99 3.13
C LEU A 238 -17.81 -17.48 3.25
N GLY A 239 -17.63 -16.97 4.47
CA GLY A 239 -17.25 -15.57 4.71
C GLY A 239 -15.94 -15.18 4.02
N LEU A 240 -14.92 -16.06 4.07
CA LEU A 240 -13.64 -15.88 3.39
C LEU A 240 -13.80 -15.76 1.87
N CYS A 241 -14.59 -16.67 1.29
CA CYS A 241 -14.87 -16.66 -0.14
C CYS A 241 -15.62 -15.38 -0.57
N LEU A 242 -16.66 -14.99 0.16
CA LEU A 242 -17.44 -13.77 -0.08
C LEU A 242 -16.59 -12.49 0.03
N LYS A 243 -15.75 -12.39 1.07
CA LYS A 243 -14.78 -11.29 1.23
C LYS A 243 -13.89 -11.16 -0.01
N SER A 244 -13.36 -12.29 -0.49
CA SER A 244 -12.44 -12.33 -1.63
C SER A 244 -13.08 -11.96 -2.98
N LEU A 245 -14.42 -11.97 -3.05
CA LEU A 245 -15.25 -11.52 -4.18
C LEU A 245 -15.75 -10.07 -4.01
N GLY A 246 -15.35 -9.38 -2.95
CA GLY A 246 -15.80 -8.02 -2.65
C GLY A 246 -17.19 -7.93 -2.00
N ARG A 247 -17.86 -9.06 -1.72
CA ARG A 247 -19.16 -9.14 -1.04
C ARG A 247 -19.01 -9.00 0.48
N LYS A 248 -18.42 -7.88 0.90
CA LYS A 248 -17.97 -7.61 2.28
C LYS A 248 -19.11 -7.68 3.32
N LYS A 249 -20.31 -7.19 2.99
CA LYS A 249 -21.46 -7.17 3.91
C LYS A 249 -21.94 -8.58 4.27
N GLU A 250 -22.08 -9.44 3.26
CA GLU A 250 -22.48 -10.84 3.46
C GLU A 250 -21.39 -11.62 4.20
N ALA A 251 -20.12 -11.36 3.89
CA ALA A 251 -19.01 -11.95 4.65
C ALA A 251 -19.09 -11.64 6.16
N ILE A 252 -19.42 -10.39 6.52
CA ILE A 252 -19.62 -9.99 7.92
C ILE A 252 -20.74 -10.78 8.60
N GLU A 253 -21.86 -11.03 7.90
CA GLU A 253 -22.97 -11.81 8.46
C GLU A 253 -22.53 -13.25 8.77
N HIS A 254 -21.80 -13.89 7.85
CA HIS A 254 -21.30 -15.24 8.08
C HIS A 254 -20.22 -15.31 9.15
N TYR A 255 -19.28 -14.35 9.24
CA TYR A 255 -18.31 -14.32 10.34
C TYR A 255 -18.97 -14.10 11.70
N ARG A 256 -19.96 -13.19 11.79
CA ARG A 256 -20.73 -13.01 13.01
C ARG A 256 -21.47 -14.27 13.40
N ARG A 257 -22.07 -14.96 12.43
CA ARG A 257 -22.73 -16.24 12.69
C ARG A 257 -21.76 -17.31 13.20
N ALA A 258 -20.56 -17.41 12.62
CA ALA A 258 -19.51 -18.30 13.13
C ALA A 258 -19.14 -17.96 14.59
N LEU A 259 -19.02 -16.68 14.93
CA LEU A 259 -18.71 -16.22 16.30
C LEU A 259 -19.90 -16.37 17.28
N GLU A 260 -21.14 -16.35 16.80
CA GLU A 260 -22.33 -16.68 17.61
C GLU A 260 -22.36 -18.17 17.97
N LEU A 261 -22.00 -19.05 17.02
CA LEU A 261 -21.93 -20.49 17.21
C LEU A 261 -20.75 -20.86 18.12
N ASN A 262 -19.59 -20.23 17.89
CA ASN A 262 -18.38 -20.44 18.66
C ASN A 262 -17.64 -19.10 18.90
N PRO A 263 -17.83 -18.47 20.08
CA PRO A 263 -17.15 -17.22 20.43
C PRO A 263 -15.61 -17.31 20.46
N MET A 264 -15.05 -18.52 20.52
CA MET A 264 -13.60 -18.78 20.51
C MET A 264 -13.05 -19.10 19.11
N GLN A 265 -13.83 -18.91 18.05
CA GLN A 265 -13.38 -19.07 16.67
C GLN A 265 -12.49 -17.89 16.23
N VAL A 266 -11.22 -17.93 16.64
CA VAL A 266 -10.24 -16.85 16.45
C VAL A 266 -10.03 -16.46 14.98
N GLU A 267 -10.08 -17.41 14.05
CA GLU A 267 -9.94 -17.13 12.61
C GLU A 267 -11.09 -16.25 12.10
N ALA A 268 -12.32 -16.52 12.54
CA ALA A 268 -13.50 -15.73 12.17
C ALA A 268 -13.41 -14.30 12.75
N SER A 269 -12.87 -14.14 13.96
CA SER A 269 -12.67 -12.80 14.57
C SER A 269 -11.61 -11.98 13.83
N VAL A 270 -10.44 -12.57 13.50
CA VAL A 270 -9.42 -11.90 12.66
C VAL A 270 -9.98 -11.56 11.28
N ASN A 271 -10.69 -12.49 10.64
CA ASN A 271 -11.29 -12.26 9.33
C ASN A 271 -12.38 -11.18 9.34
N LEU A 272 -13.17 -11.11 10.41
CA LEU A 272 -14.15 -10.03 10.63
C LEU A 272 -13.43 -8.69 10.79
N GLY A 273 -12.36 -8.65 11.59
CA GLY A 273 -11.51 -7.47 11.74
C GLY A 273 -10.97 -6.96 10.41
N ASP A 274 -10.45 -7.85 9.56
CA ASP A 274 -9.95 -7.50 8.24
C ASP A 274 -11.02 -6.84 7.35
N VAL A 275 -12.24 -7.38 7.35
CA VAL A 275 -13.33 -6.83 6.54
C VAL A 275 -13.78 -5.47 7.08
N MET A 276 -13.86 -5.32 8.39
CA MET A 276 -14.19 -4.05 9.03
C MET A 276 -13.13 -2.99 8.73
N GLN A 277 -11.84 -3.35 8.81
CA GLN A 277 -10.72 -2.50 8.43
C GLN A 277 -10.82 -2.07 6.96
N ALA A 278 -11.07 -3.01 6.04
CA ALA A 278 -11.25 -2.73 4.62
C ALA A 278 -12.52 -1.92 4.28
N MET A 279 -13.41 -1.68 5.25
CA MET A 279 -14.58 -0.80 5.16
C MET A 279 -14.38 0.54 5.89
N GLY A 280 -13.21 0.78 6.48
CA GLY A 280 -12.91 1.98 7.26
C GLY A 280 -13.51 2.00 8.67
N LYS A 281 -13.99 0.86 9.16
CA LYS A 281 -14.56 0.69 10.50
C LYS A 281 -13.46 0.30 11.50
N TRP A 282 -12.52 1.22 11.70
CA TRP A 282 -11.29 0.96 12.45
C TRP A 282 -11.54 0.50 13.90
N LYS A 283 -12.48 1.13 14.61
CA LYS A 283 -12.79 0.74 16.00
C LYS A 283 -13.31 -0.70 16.11
N GLU A 284 -14.28 -1.07 15.27
CA GLU A 284 -14.84 -2.44 15.23
C GLU A 284 -13.74 -3.46 14.88
N ALA A 285 -12.83 -3.13 13.96
CA ALA A 285 -11.72 -4.00 13.61
C ALA A 285 -10.71 -4.16 14.77
N MET A 286 -10.38 -3.06 15.45
CA MET A 286 -9.48 -3.06 16.59
C MET A 286 -10.02 -3.90 17.75
N ASP A 287 -11.33 -3.83 18.01
CA ASP A 287 -11.99 -4.64 19.04
C ASP A 287 -11.84 -6.14 18.72
N GLU A 288 -12.06 -6.56 17.46
CA GLU A 288 -11.90 -7.97 17.06
C GLU A 288 -10.44 -8.45 17.16
N TYR A 289 -9.47 -7.68 16.67
CA TYR A 289 -8.06 -8.05 16.82
C TYR A 289 -7.63 -8.14 18.29
N SER A 290 -8.12 -7.22 19.14
CA SER A 290 -7.81 -7.20 20.56
C SER A 290 -8.35 -8.42 21.29
N LYS A 291 -9.56 -8.91 20.94
CA LYS A 291 -10.11 -10.16 21.51
C LYS A 291 -9.17 -11.34 21.32
N VAL A 292 -8.56 -11.45 20.13
CA VAL A 292 -7.64 -12.56 19.80
C VAL A 292 -6.26 -12.33 20.42
N ALA A 293 -5.69 -11.12 20.29
CA ALA A 293 -4.36 -10.80 20.82
C ALA A 293 -4.26 -10.95 22.36
N MET A 294 -5.35 -10.66 23.07
CA MET A 294 -5.46 -10.73 24.53
C MET A 294 -6.05 -12.05 25.04
N ALA A 295 -6.40 -12.99 24.16
CA ALA A 295 -6.99 -14.27 24.56
C ALA A 295 -5.98 -15.10 25.40
N PRO A 296 -6.45 -15.82 26.44
CA PRO A 296 -5.59 -16.67 27.25
C PRO A 296 -4.91 -17.77 26.42
N MET A 297 -3.57 -17.77 26.38
CA MET A 297 -2.79 -18.72 25.56
C MET A 297 -3.03 -20.19 25.95
N ASN A 298 -3.31 -20.46 27.23
CA ASN A 298 -3.65 -21.80 27.71
C ASN A 298 -5.00 -22.32 27.16
N VAL A 299 -5.92 -21.44 26.78
CA VAL A 299 -7.18 -21.82 26.14
C VAL A 299 -6.93 -22.09 24.66
N LEU A 300 -6.24 -21.17 23.97
CA LEU A 300 -5.94 -21.34 22.54
C LEU A 300 -5.07 -22.57 22.27
N LYS A 301 -4.04 -22.81 23.08
CA LYS A 301 -3.20 -24.01 22.99
C LYS A 301 -4.02 -25.30 23.03
N ARG A 302 -5.06 -25.36 23.88
CA ARG A 302 -5.94 -26.54 23.99
C ARG A 302 -6.85 -26.71 22.77
N LEU A 303 -7.22 -25.62 22.11
CA LEU A 303 -8.14 -25.64 20.96
C LEU A 303 -7.44 -25.96 19.64
N MET A 304 -6.22 -25.44 19.42
CA MET A 304 -5.58 -25.48 18.10
C MET A 304 -4.09 -25.84 18.11
N GLY A 305 -3.54 -26.23 19.26
CA GLY A 305 -2.11 -26.48 19.42
C GLY A 305 -1.31 -25.20 19.68
N LEU A 306 -0.10 -25.35 20.24
CA LEU A 306 0.72 -24.20 20.67
C LEU A 306 1.16 -23.34 19.48
N GLU A 307 1.74 -23.94 18.45
CA GLU A 307 2.30 -23.22 17.31
C GLU A 307 1.24 -22.41 16.55
N LYS A 308 0.10 -23.04 16.21
CA LYS A 308 -1.01 -22.36 15.56
C LYS A 308 -1.62 -21.27 16.45
N ALA A 309 -1.74 -21.50 17.76
CA ALA A 309 -2.22 -20.49 18.70
C ALA A 309 -1.28 -19.28 18.75
N GLU A 310 0.03 -19.49 18.85
CA GLU A 310 1.01 -18.41 18.83
C GLU A 310 0.96 -17.60 17.54
N ASN A 311 0.93 -18.27 16.38
CA ASN A 311 0.85 -17.60 15.07
C ASN A 311 -0.40 -16.74 14.94
N VAL A 312 -1.57 -17.24 15.36
CA VAL A 312 -2.83 -16.48 15.28
C VAL A 312 -2.81 -15.27 16.21
N VAL A 313 -2.32 -15.45 17.45
CA VAL A 313 -2.24 -14.35 18.43
C VAL A 313 -1.24 -13.28 17.95
N LYS A 314 -0.08 -13.69 17.44
CA LYS A 314 0.93 -12.77 16.90
C LYS A 314 0.39 -11.97 15.71
N ASN A 315 -0.26 -12.64 14.76
CA ASN A 315 -0.91 -11.99 13.61
C ASN A 315 -1.97 -10.96 14.07
N ALA A 316 -2.83 -11.33 15.02
CA ALA A 316 -3.81 -10.40 15.58
C ALA A 316 -3.15 -9.20 16.30
N MET A 317 -2.04 -9.43 17.02
CA MET A 317 -1.28 -8.37 17.69
C MET A 317 -0.66 -7.41 16.67
N GLY A 318 0.00 -7.91 15.63
CA GLY A 318 0.56 -7.07 14.56
C GLY A 318 -0.49 -6.22 13.86
N LYS A 319 -1.64 -6.82 13.50
CA LYS A 319 -2.79 -6.10 12.91
C LYS A 319 -3.36 -5.04 13.85
N ARG A 320 -3.40 -5.30 15.17
CA ARG A 320 -3.80 -4.32 16.18
C ARG A 320 -2.82 -3.14 16.22
N CYS A 321 -1.52 -3.38 16.30
CA CYS A 321 -0.53 -2.31 16.36
C CYS A 321 -0.50 -1.47 15.07
N GLU A 322 -0.61 -2.10 13.90
CA GLU A 322 -0.73 -1.41 12.62
C GLU A 322 -1.98 -0.52 12.55
N LEU A 323 -3.09 -0.97 13.13
CA LEU A 323 -4.31 -0.17 13.18
C LEU A 323 -4.20 1.03 14.13
N ILE A 324 -3.55 0.85 15.29
CA ILE A 324 -3.22 1.94 16.22
C ILE A 324 -2.37 3.01 15.52
N ARG A 325 -1.43 2.61 14.65
CA ARG A 325 -0.61 3.54 13.86
C ARG A 325 -1.48 4.47 13.00
N VAL A 326 -2.54 3.93 12.42
CA VAL A 326 -3.47 4.66 11.55
C VAL A 326 -4.46 5.52 12.36
N THR A 327 -4.92 5.07 13.53
CA THR A 327 -5.95 5.77 14.32
C THR A 327 -5.40 6.75 15.35
N ASP A 328 -4.34 6.35 16.07
CA ASP A 328 -3.90 7.02 17.30
C ASP A 328 -2.52 7.68 17.12
N GLY A 329 -1.73 7.19 16.15
CA GLY A 329 -0.44 7.75 15.77
C GLY A 329 0.72 6.77 15.99
N TRP A 330 1.91 7.18 15.55
CA TRP A 330 3.08 6.32 15.55
C TRP A 330 3.63 6.02 16.95
N HIS A 331 3.50 6.96 17.91
CA HIS A 331 3.95 6.75 19.29
C HIS A 331 3.20 5.62 19.99
N GLN A 332 1.86 5.59 19.89
CA GLN A 332 1.04 4.53 20.48
C GLN A 332 1.27 3.19 19.78
N ALA A 333 1.52 3.21 18.47
CA ALA A 333 1.81 2.00 17.71
C ALA A 333 3.19 1.43 18.06
N ASN A 334 4.21 2.28 18.22
CA ASN A 334 5.51 1.88 18.73
C ASN A 334 5.38 1.26 20.14
N HIS A 335 4.61 1.88 21.03
CA HIS A 335 4.34 1.32 22.36
C HIS A 335 3.64 -0.05 22.29
N CYS A 336 2.66 -0.22 21.39
CA CYS A 336 2.02 -1.51 21.16
C CYS A 336 3.01 -2.59 20.71
N LEU A 337 3.97 -2.25 19.85
CA LEU A 337 5.00 -3.18 19.41
C LEU A 337 6.05 -3.47 20.49
N GLU A 338 6.36 -2.49 21.35
CA GLU A 338 7.19 -2.72 22.55
C GLU A 338 6.53 -3.76 23.47
N GLU A 339 5.23 -3.60 23.79
CA GLU A 339 4.48 -4.61 24.55
C GLU A 339 4.45 -5.98 23.86
N ALA A 340 4.38 -6.01 22.52
CA ALA A 340 4.42 -7.25 21.75
C ALA A 340 5.80 -7.93 21.85
N LEU A 341 6.88 -7.16 21.73
CA LEU A 341 8.26 -7.64 21.80
C LEU A 341 8.66 -8.06 23.22
N GLU A 342 8.09 -7.46 24.27
CA GLU A 342 8.23 -7.97 25.65
C GLU A 342 7.69 -9.40 25.78
N ARG A 343 6.60 -9.70 25.07
CA ARG A 343 5.98 -11.04 25.09
C ARG A 343 6.64 -12.02 24.11
N TRP A 344 7.11 -11.53 22.96
CA TRP A 344 7.74 -12.32 21.89
C TRP A 344 9.01 -11.63 21.37
N PRO A 345 10.11 -11.67 22.15
CA PRO A 345 11.35 -10.96 21.79
C PRO A 345 12.07 -11.57 20.58
N GLY A 346 11.72 -12.80 20.17
CA GLY A 346 12.28 -13.45 18.99
C GLY A 346 11.36 -13.41 17.77
N GLU A 347 10.35 -12.54 17.74
CA GLU A 347 9.43 -12.44 16.60
C GLU A 347 9.96 -11.42 15.59
N PRO A 348 10.55 -11.86 14.45
CA PRO A 348 11.20 -10.94 13.52
C PRO A 348 10.22 -9.96 12.86
N THR A 349 8.96 -10.35 12.69
CA THR A 349 7.95 -9.48 12.06
C THR A 349 7.65 -8.23 12.90
N PHE A 350 7.66 -8.35 14.23
CA PHE A 350 7.44 -7.21 15.12
C PHE A 350 8.63 -6.24 15.13
N HIS A 351 9.85 -6.75 15.10
CA HIS A 351 11.05 -5.93 14.92
C HIS A 351 10.99 -5.16 13.59
N ASN A 352 10.70 -5.84 12.49
CA ASN A 352 10.53 -5.20 11.18
C ASN A 352 9.40 -4.16 11.17
N ASP A 353 8.24 -4.46 11.75
CA ASP A 353 7.12 -3.52 11.83
C ASP A 353 7.46 -2.31 12.70
N ARG A 354 8.23 -2.49 13.79
CA ARG A 354 8.70 -1.39 14.64
C ARG A 354 9.70 -0.52 13.89
N GLY A 355 10.66 -1.13 13.20
CA GLY A 355 11.58 -0.45 12.30
C GLY A 355 10.84 0.39 11.25
N ASN A 356 9.78 -0.14 10.63
CA ASN A 356 8.94 0.60 9.68
C ASN A 356 8.31 1.85 10.30
N ILE A 357 7.83 1.75 11.54
CA ILE A 357 7.22 2.87 12.25
C ILE A 357 8.27 3.95 12.57
N LEU A 358 9.44 3.53 13.06
CA LEU A 358 10.55 4.41 13.43
C LEU A 358 11.13 5.12 12.19
N ALA A 359 11.38 4.39 11.10
CA ALA A 359 11.86 4.96 9.84
C ALA A 359 10.88 5.99 9.26
N ASN A 360 9.57 5.71 9.31
CA ASN A 360 8.54 6.66 8.89
C ASN A 360 8.46 7.91 9.78
N ALA A 361 8.87 7.80 11.05
CA ALA A 361 9.01 8.91 11.98
C ALA A 361 10.35 9.66 11.83
N GLY A 362 11.27 9.19 10.98
CA GLY A 362 12.61 9.75 10.80
C GLY A 362 13.60 9.39 11.91
N GLN A 363 13.29 8.35 12.70
CA GLN A 363 14.17 7.75 13.72
C GLN A 363 14.97 6.63 13.04
N PHE A 364 15.92 7.00 12.17
CA PHE A 364 16.61 6.05 11.30
C PHE A 364 17.64 5.19 12.02
N GLU A 365 18.27 5.68 13.09
CA GLU A 365 19.22 4.89 13.89
C GLU A 365 18.48 3.79 14.64
N GLU A 366 17.41 4.13 15.37
CA GLU A 366 16.60 3.15 16.07
C GLU A 366 15.89 2.19 15.10
N ALA A 367 15.49 2.67 13.92
CA ALA A 367 14.95 1.80 12.88
C ALA A 367 16.00 0.80 12.36
N PHE A 368 17.26 1.23 12.21
CA PHE A 368 18.36 0.36 11.78
C PHE A 368 18.54 -0.80 12.76
N ASP A 369 18.60 -0.52 14.06
CA ASP A 369 18.75 -1.53 15.12
C ASP A 369 17.60 -2.56 15.06
N GLU A 370 16.36 -2.10 14.87
CA GLU A 370 15.20 -2.98 14.75
C GLU A 370 15.24 -3.85 13.49
N TYR A 371 15.65 -3.30 12.35
CA TYR A 371 15.80 -4.09 11.13
C TYR A 371 16.97 -5.08 11.22
N GLU A 372 18.04 -4.74 11.95
CA GLU A 372 19.17 -5.63 12.23
C GLU A 372 18.71 -6.83 13.06
N HIS A 373 17.97 -6.60 14.14
CA HIS A 373 17.35 -7.67 14.92
C HIS A 373 16.42 -8.54 14.08
N SER A 374 15.58 -7.93 13.24
CA SER A 374 14.73 -8.67 12.31
C SER A 374 15.52 -9.54 11.33
N PHE A 375 16.66 -9.03 10.85
CA PHE A 375 17.53 -9.73 9.92
C PHE A 375 18.25 -10.91 10.58
N ASP A 376 18.81 -10.71 11.77
CA ASP A 376 19.48 -11.74 12.56
C ASP A 376 18.55 -12.91 12.91
N LEU A 377 17.26 -12.62 13.08
CA LEU A 377 16.19 -13.60 13.30
C LEU A 377 15.69 -14.27 12.00
N GLY A 378 16.28 -13.95 10.85
CA GLY A 378 16.08 -14.65 9.57
C GLY A 378 14.96 -14.09 8.69
N LEU A 379 14.42 -12.89 8.96
CA LEU A 379 13.42 -12.28 8.09
C LEU A 379 14.09 -11.42 7.00
N LEU A 380 14.00 -11.89 5.75
CA LEU A 380 14.57 -11.22 4.57
C LEU A 380 14.02 -9.80 4.35
N ALA A 381 12.81 -9.50 4.82
CA ALA A 381 12.26 -8.13 4.77
C ALA A 381 13.12 -7.14 5.57
N GLY A 382 13.68 -7.57 6.70
CA GLY A 382 14.61 -6.75 7.49
C GLY A 382 15.84 -6.36 6.70
N THR A 383 16.43 -7.27 5.90
CA THR A 383 17.62 -6.99 5.08
C THR A 383 17.38 -5.88 4.06
N LEU A 384 16.22 -5.87 3.41
CA LEU A 384 15.90 -4.84 2.44
C LEU A 384 15.71 -3.47 3.11
N HIS A 385 15.01 -3.45 4.23
CA HIS A 385 14.82 -2.21 4.98
C HIS A 385 16.10 -1.69 5.64
N LEU A 386 17.06 -2.57 5.99
CA LEU A 386 18.41 -2.17 6.39
C LEU A 386 19.11 -1.40 5.26
N ALA A 387 19.10 -1.93 4.04
CA ALA A 387 19.72 -1.26 2.89
C ALA A 387 19.09 0.12 2.61
N GLU A 388 17.75 0.23 2.69
CA GLU A 388 17.03 1.49 2.55
C GLU A 388 17.34 2.48 3.69
N THR A 389 17.48 1.99 4.93
CA THR A 389 17.76 2.81 6.11
C THR A 389 19.20 3.32 6.11
N LEU A 390 20.17 2.51 5.65
CA LEU A 390 21.54 2.94 5.44
C LEU A 390 21.63 4.08 4.41
N GLU A 391 20.83 4.02 3.33
CA GLU A 391 20.73 5.14 2.40
C GLU A 391 20.22 6.41 3.10
N ALA A 392 19.21 6.28 3.96
CA ALA A 392 18.68 7.40 4.73
C ALA A 392 19.71 7.96 5.74
N LEU A 393 20.50 7.11 6.39
CA LEU A 393 21.60 7.50 7.28
C LEU A 393 22.80 8.11 6.53
N GLY A 394 22.84 8.00 5.20
CA GLY A 394 23.94 8.50 4.37
C GLY A 394 25.09 7.51 4.18
N GLU A 395 24.97 6.29 4.73
CA GLU A 395 25.90 5.17 4.63
C GLU A 395 25.82 4.49 3.25
N THR A 396 26.21 5.26 2.24
CA THR A 396 25.94 4.98 0.83
C THR A 396 26.58 3.68 0.35
N GLN A 397 27.83 3.41 0.75
CA GLN A 397 28.54 2.21 0.33
C GLN A 397 27.98 0.97 1.04
N GLN A 398 27.73 1.06 2.35
CA GLN A 398 27.14 -0.04 3.12
C GLN A 398 25.77 -0.45 2.56
N SER A 399 24.92 0.53 2.21
CA SER A 399 23.64 0.28 1.55
C SER A 399 23.79 -0.56 0.27
N ILE A 400 24.80 -0.27 -0.54
CA ILE A 400 25.07 -0.99 -1.79
C ILE A 400 25.59 -2.40 -1.53
N ASP A 401 26.48 -2.55 -0.56
CA ASP A 401 27.03 -3.85 -0.16
C ASP A 401 25.90 -4.76 0.34
N PHE A 402 24.92 -4.22 1.09
CA PHE A 402 23.72 -4.95 1.49
C PHE A 402 22.82 -5.32 0.29
N TYR A 403 22.63 -4.42 -0.69
CA TYR A 403 21.91 -4.77 -1.91
C TYR A 403 22.61 -5.90 -2.68
N ASP A 404 23.93 -5.92 -2.72
CA ASP A 404 24.71 -7.01 -3.32
C ASP A 404 24.51 -8.32 -2.56
N GLN A 405 24.58 -8.29 -1.23
CA GLN A 405 24.29 -9.46 -0.39
C GLN A 405 22.87 -10.03 -0.62
N ILE A 406 21.87 -9.16 -0.84
CA ILE A 406 20.50 -9.58 -1.15
C ILE A 406 20.44 -10.24 -2.53
N LEU A 407 21.09 -9.68 -3.54
CA LEU A 407 21.10 -10.21 -4.91
C LEU A 407 21.83 -11.56 -5.02
N ASP A 408 22.84 -11.78 -4.18
CA ASP A 408 23.61 -13.02 -4.12
C ASP A 408 22.86 -14.16 -3.40
N ASN A 409 21.75 -13.87 -2.69
CA ASN A 409 20.97 -14.85 -1.97
C ASN A 409 20.02 -15.65 -2.91
N GLU A 410 20.21 -16.97 -3.01
CA GLU A 410 19.42 -17.83 -3.91
C GLU A 410 17.91 -17.90 -3.57
N ILE A 411 17.52 -17.57 -2.34
CA ILE A 411 16.12 -17.63 -1.90
C ILE A 411 15.41 -16.30 -2.17
N VAL A 412 16.13 -15.23 -2.54
CA VAL A 412 15.55 -13.89 -2.75
C VAL A 412 14.38 -13.92 -3.73
N ASP A 413 14.50 -14.69 -4.81
CA ASP A 413 13.49 -14.82 -5.88
C ASP A 413 12.13 -15.33 -5.38
N ARG A 414 12.09 -15.97 -4.20
CA ARG A 414 10.83 -16.43 -3.58
C ARG A 414 10.06 -15.32 -2.88
N PHE A 415 10.74 -14.24 -2.52
CA PHE A 415 10.22 -13.19 -1.65
C PHE A 415 10.23 -11.81 -2.32
N TYR A 416 11.32 -11.50 -3.01
CA TYR A 416 11.54 -10.25 -3.70
C TYR A 416 11.99 -10.46 -5.13
N PRO A 417 11.31 -9.77 -6.06
CA PRO A 417 11.87 -9.41 -7.34
C PRO A 417 13.36 -9.04 -7.38
N ARG A 418 14.21 -9.73 -8.16
CA ARG A 418 15.62 -9.27 -8.35
C ARG A 418 15.67 -7.92 -9.04
N THR A 419 14.79 -7.72 -10.01
CA THR A 419 14.71 -6.47 -10.78
C THR A 419 14.49 -5.26 -9.86
N ARG A 420 13.65 -5.41 -8.83
CA ARG A 420 13.41 -4.38 -7.81
C ARG A 420 14.72 -3.96 -7.16
N ILE A 421 15.46 -4.94 -6.65
CA ILE A 421 16.69 -4.71 -5.88
C ILE A 421 17.76 -4.09 -6.77
N MET A 422 17.90 -4.57 -8.02
CA MET A 422 18.83 -3.99 -8.99
C MET A 422 18.51 -2.52 -9.30
N VAL A 423 17.24 -2.15 -9.48
CA VAL A 423 16.83 -0.76 -9.72
C VAL A 423 17.08 0.12 -8.50
N MET A 424 16.78 -0.37 -7.30
CA MET A 424 17.04 0.35 -6.05
C MET A 424 18.55 0.59 -5.91
N LYS A 425 19.37 -0.45 -6.00
CA LYS A 425 20.85 -0.38 -5.98
C LYS A 425 21.40 0.59 -7.03
N ALA A 426 20.89 0.53 -8.26
CA ALA A 426 21.35 1.37 -9.36
C ALA A 426 21.19 2.87 -9.09
N THR A 427 20.21 3.24 -8.27
CA THR A 427 19.82 4.64 -8.04
C THR A 427 20.29 5.24 -6.72
N VAL A 428 21.06 4.49 -5.93
CA VAL A 428 21.64 4.94 -4.66
C VAL A 428 22.61 6.11 -4.89
N LEU A 429 22.41 7.20 -4.15
CA LEU A 429 23.24 8.40 -4.17
C LEU A 429 23.48 8.90 -2.74
N PRO A 430 24.64 9.55 -2.47
CA PRO A 430 24.93 10.06 -1.14
C PRO A 430 23.97 11.19 -0.72
N ARG A 431 23.57 11.17 0.56
CA ARG A 431 22.69 12.20 1.16
C ARG A 431 23.45 13.46 1.53
N ILE A 432 24.60 13.33 2.19
CA ILE A 432 25.60 14.39 2.31
C ILE A 432 26.58 14.24 1.16
N LEU A 433 26.80 15.33 0.41
CA LEU A 433 27.71 15.29 -0.72
C LEU A 433 29.14 14.95 -0.26
N PRO A 434 29.84 14.05 -0.98
CA PRO A 434 31.23 13.73 -0.72
C PRO A 434 32.16 14.95 -0.71
N SER A 435 33.35 14.76 -0.13
CA SER A 435 34.34 15.82 0.06
C SER A 435 34.91 16.39 -1.23
N THR A 436 34.92 15.61 -2.31
CA THR A 436 35.51 16.02 -3.58
C THR A 436 34.56 15.87 -4.76
N GLN A 437 34.74 16.72 -5.76
CA GLN A 437 34.02 16.59 -7.04
C GLN A 437 34.30 15.25 -7.73
N LYS A 438 35.50 14.68 -7.56
CA LYS A 438 35.87 13.37 -8.13
C LYS A 438 35.00 12.24 -7.54
N GLU A 439 34.75 12.27 -6.24
CA GLU A 439 33.86 11.30 -5.58
C GLU A 439 32.41 11.48 -6.05
N ILE A 440 31.93 12.73 -6.13
CA ILE A 440 30.61 13.05 -6.69
C ILE A 440 30.47 12.46 -8.11
N ASP A 441 31.46 12.66 -8.97
CA ASP A 441 31.47 12.16 -10.34
C ASP A 441 31.56 10.62 -10.39
N SER A 442 32.22 9.97 -9.45
CA SER A 442 32.26 8.51 -9.30
C SER A 442 30.86 7.93 -9.02
N TYR A 443 30.14 8.48 -8.03
CA TYR A 443 28.78 8.05 -7.71
C TYR A 443 27.82 8.25 -8.89
N ARG A 444 27.96 9.36 -9.63
CA ARG A 444 27.17 9.64 -10.82
C ARG A 444 27.47 8.67 -11.96
N SER A 445 28.74 8.33 -12.16
CA SER A 445 29.16 7.39 -13.21
C SER A 445 28.59 6.00 -12.94
N ARG A 446 28.67 5.52 -11.68
CA ARG A 446 28.04 4.26 -11.27
C ARG A 446 26.53 4.26 -11.51
N PHE A 447 25.83 5.33 -11.13
CA PHE A 447 24.39 5.47 -11.37
C PHE A 447 24.09 5.32 -12.88
N ASP A 448 24.79 6.08 -13.71
CA ASP A 448 24.59 6.11 -15.16
C ASP A 448 24.88 4.74 -15.80
N GLU A 449 26.00 4.10 -15.43
CA GLU A 449 26.38 2.77 -15.90
C GLU A 449 25.33 1.72 -15.50
N ASN A 450 24.90 1.69 -14.25
CA ASN A 450 23.94 0.71 -13.77
C ASN A 450 22.56 0.87 -14.45
N VAL A 451 22.08 2.11 -14.62
CA VAL A 451 20.84 2.39 -15.35
C VAL A 451 20.95 1.97 -16.81
N LYS A 452 22.10 2.19 -17.47
CA LYS A 452 22.34 1.73 -18.84
C LYS A 452 22.34 0.21 -18.96
N VAL A 453 22.99 -0.49 -18.03
CA VAL A 453 22.99 -1.96 -18.00
C VAL A 453 21.56 -2.50 -17.87
N LEU A 454 20.74 -1.90 -17.01
CA LEU A 454 19.33 -2.27 -16.87
C LEU A 454 18.53 -2.03 -18.16
N LEU A 455 18.72 -0.89 -18.81
CA LEU A 455 18.07 -0.58 -20.10
C LEU A 455 18.48 -1.53 -21.23
N GLN A 456 19.76 -1.92 -21.29
CA GLN A 456 20.27 -2.84 -22.31
C GLN A 456 19.73 -4.27 -22.15
N ASN A 457 19.42 -4.67 -20.91
CA ASN A 457 18.90 -5.99 -20.59
C ASN A 457 17.40 -5.97 -20.26
N ILE A 458 16.67 -4.93 -20.68
CA ILE A 458 15.28 -4.69 -20.27
C ILE A 458 14.36 -5.89 -20.57
N ASP A 459 14.56 -6.58 -21.69
CA ASP A 459 13.76 -7.73 -22.11
C ASP A 459 14.05 -9.02 -21.30
N LEU A 460 15.14 -9.04 -20.53
CA LEU A 460 15.52 -10.14 -19.65
C LEU A 460 15.04 -9.92 -18.20
N LEU A 461 14.49 -8.74 -17.90
CA LEU A 461 14.00 -8.41 -16.57
C LEU A 461 12.62 -9.02 -16.31
N GLU A 462 12.35 -9.35 -15.06
CA GLU A 462 11.12 -10.02 -14.66
C GLU A 462 9.87 -9.12 -14.83
N GLU A 463 8.75 -9.71 -15.25
CA GLU A 463 7.55 -8.98 -15.67
C GLU A 463 6.72 -8.39 -14.51
N THR A 464 6.90 -8.80 -13.25
CA THR A 464 5.99 -8.47 -12.12
C THR A 464 6.41 -7.28 -11.22
N GLU A 465 7.49 -6.56 -11.54
CA GLU A 465 8.51 -6.36 -10.48
C GLU A 465 8.91 -4.92 -10.06
N VAL A 466 8.31 -3.87 -10.60
CA VAL A 466 8.64 -2.47 -10.24
C VAL A 466 7.35 -1.65 -10.14
N ASP A 467 6.37 -2.17 -9.40
CA ASP A 467 5.14 -1.44 -9.05
C ASP A 467 5.51 -0.31 -8.05
N PRO A 468 5.39 0.97 -8.42
CA PRO A 468 5.71 2.08 -7.52
C PRO A 468 4.77 2.12 -6.31
N ASN A 469 3.66 1.39 -6.32
CA ASN A 469 2.76 1.33 -5.17
C ASN A 469 3.31 0.40 -4.09
N ARG A 470 4.27 -0.46 -4.44
CA ARG A 470 4.85 -1.50 -3.57
C ARG A 470 6.33 -1.29 -3.27
N VAL A 471 7.05 -0.58 -4.12
CA VAL A 471 8.51 -0.45 -4.06
C VAL A 471 8.92 1.00 -3.87
N SER A 472 9.76 1.32 -2.89
CA SER A 472 10.40 2.64 -2.79
C SER A 472 11.39 2.85 -3.94
N LEU A 473 11.12 3.80 -4.82
CA LEU A 473 11.94 4.08 -6.01
C LEU A 473 12.44 5.52 -5.97
N SER A 474 13.71 5.69 -6.28
CA SER A 474 14.36 7.00 -6.28
C SER A 474 13.84 7.89 -7.41
N THR A 475 13.60 9.17 -7.10
CA THR A 475 13.39 10.24 -8.08
C THR A 475 14.69 10.95 -8.44
N ALA A 476 15.81 10.52 -7.86
CA ALA A 476 17.15 11.11 -7.98
C ALA A 476 17.17 12.62 -7.70
N ILE A 477 16.40 13.09 -6.70
CA ILE A 477 16.31 14.52 -6.36
C ILE A 477 17.64 15.11 -5.89
N THR A 478 18.49 14.30 -5.25
CA THR A 478 19.80 14.70 -4.71
C THR A 478 20.78 15.17 -5.79
N LEU A 479 20.64 14.68 -7.02
CA LEU A 479 21.47 15.10 -8.16
C LEU A 479 21.48 16.61 -8.40
N THR A 480 20.41 17.31 -8.01
CA THR A 480 20.28 18.77 -8.14
C THR A 480 21.42 19.50 -7.41
N ALA A 481 21.91 18.94 -6.30
CA ALA A 481 22.98 19.54 -5.50
C ALA A 481 24.39 19.23 -6.04
N HIS A 482 24.53 18.32 -7.01
CA HIS A 482 25.84 17.82 -7.49
C HIS A 482 26.56 18.81 -8.42
N ASN A 483 25.94 19.94 -8.77
CA ASN A 483 26.50 20.95 -9.68
C ASN A 483 26.97 20.36 -11.03
N ARG A 484 26.10 19.61 -11.68
CA ARG A 484 26.32 18.99 -13.00
C ARG A 484 25.04 19.04 -13.83
N ASN A 485 25.18 18.97 -15.14
CA ASN A 485 24.04 18.77 -16.03
C ASN A 485 23.48 17.35 -15.83
N ASN A 486 22.21 17.26 -15.43
CA ASN A 486 21.53 16.00 -15.11
C ASN A 486 20.66 15.45 -16.24
N ARG A 487 20.52 16.17 -17.36
CA ARG A 487 19.63 15.80 -18.48
C ARG A 487 19.80 14.36 -18.93
N LYS A 488 21.03 13.91 -19.22
CA LYS A 488 21.29 12.56 -19.74
C LYS A 488 20.86 11.49 -18.73
N LEU A 489 21.28 11.65 -17.49
CA LEU A 489 21.06 10.67 -16.43
C LEU A 489 19.57 10.62 -16.02
N LYS A 490 18.91 11.78 -15.87
CA LYS A 490 17.47 11.88 -15.62
C LYS A 490 16.65 11.28 -16.76
N ALA A 491 17.03 11.54 -18.02
CA ALA A 491 16.37 10.96 -19.18
C ALA A 491 16.53 9.44 -19.26
N ALA A 492 17.73 8.92 -18.95
CA ALA A 492 17.97 7.47 -18.90
C ALA A 492 17.11 6.81 -17.81
N MET A 493 17.06 7.39 -16.61
CA MET A 493 16.22 6.90 -15.52
C MET A 493 14.73 6.97 -15.87
N GLY A 494 14.27 8.08 -16.44
CA GLY A 494 12.88 8.24 -16.89
C GLY A 494 12.50 7.22 -17.96
N CYS A 495 13.41 6.94 -18.90
CA CYS A 495 13.24 5.89 -19.92
C CYS A 495 13.18 4.50 -19.30
N LEU A 496 14.06 4.19 -18.34
CA LEU A 496 14.06 2.90 -17.63
C LEU A 496 12.72 2.67 -16.95
N TYR A 497 12.26 3.62 -16.15
CA TYR A 497 10.97 3.52 -15.48
C TYR A 497 9.81 3.42 -16.46
N TRP A 498 9.83 4.19 -17.55
CA TRP A 498 8.80 4.13 -18.57
C TRP A 498 8.74 2.76 -19.26
N GLN A 499 9.89 2.18 -19.66
CA GLN A 499 9.95 0.88 -20.32
C GLN A 499 9.50 -0.25 -19.40
N LEU A 500 10.01 -0.27 -18.15
CA LEU A 500 9.61 -1.22 -17.12
C LEU A 500 8.09 -1.19 -16.85
N TRP A 501 7.42 -0.09 -17.16
CA TRP A 501 5.98 0.05 -17.01
C TRP A 501 5.19 -0.26 -18.26
N TYR A 502 5.74 0.11 -19.42
CA TYR A 502 5.10 -0.12 -20.70
C TYR A 502 5.04 -1.61 -21.06
N GLN A 503 6.15 -2.35 -20.89
CA GLN A 503 6.20 -3.81 -21.13
C GLN A 503 5.13 -4.57 -20.32
N ARG A 504 4.81 -4.08 -19.12
CA ARG A 504 3.94 -4.76 -18.15
C ARG A 504 2.45 -4.51 -18.35
N GLN A 505 2.06 -3.83 -19.42
CA GLN A 505 0.67 -3.45 -19.69
C GLN A 505 -0.04 -2.66 -18.58
N ILE A 506 0.67 -2.25 -17.52
CA ILE A 506 0.16 -1.33 -16.48
C ILE A 506 -0.27 -0.01 -17.14
N MET A 507 0.42 0.36 -18.22
CA MET A 507 0.13 1.51 -19.08
C MET A 507 -0.96 1.27 -20.14
N ARG A 508 -1.44 0.02 -20.34
CA ARG A 508 -2.50 -0.27 -21.32
C ARG A 508 -3.89 -0.05 -20.72
N GLU A 509 -4.81 0.38 -21.58
CA GLU A 509 -6.15 0.81 -21.20
C GLU A 509 -7.04 -0.29 -20.60
N GLU A 510 -6.78 -1.57 -20.91
CA GLU A 510 -7.62 -2.71 -20.55
C GLU A 510 -7.25 -3.38 -19.21
N PHE A 511 -6.00 -3.19 -18.74
CA PHE A 511 -5.41 -3.90 -17.59
C PHE A 511 -6.06 -3.57 -16.24
N VAL A 512 -6.77 -2.43 -16.14
CA VAL A 512 -7.45 -1.99 -14.92
C VAL A 512 -8.74 -2.78 -14.63
N SER A 513 -9.33 -3.41 -15.65
CA SER A 513 -10.59 -4.16 -15.52
C SER A 513 -10.44 -5.50 -14.77
N SER A 514 -9.24 -6.05 -14.65
CA SER A 514 -8.97 -7.38 -14.09
C SER A 514 -8.80 -7.43 -12.57
N TYR A 515 -8.60 -6.28 -11.90
CA TYR A 515 -8.34 -6.20 -10.45
C TYR A 515 -9.56 -5.84 -9.58
N GLY A 516 -10.78 -5.83 -10.14
CA GLY A 516 -12.00 -5.68 -9.33
C GLY A 516 -12.14 -4.33 -8.62
N ILE A 517 -11.39 -3.31 -9.02
CA ILE A 517 -11.77 -1.93 -8.74
C ILE A 517 -12.99 -1.66 -9.61
N VAL A 518 -14.15 -1.57 -8.97
CA VAL A 518 -15.42 -1.22 -9.61
C VAL A 518 -15.19 0.06 -10.43
N PRO A 519 -15.37 0.04 -11.76
CA PRO A 519 -15.52 1.27 -12.49
C PRO A 519 -16.84 1.86 -12.01
N LEU A 520 -16.81 3.01 -11.33
CA LEU A 520 -18.02 3.82 -11.27
C LEU A 520 -18.28 4.29 -12.70
N PRO A 521 -19.42 3.90 -13.30
CA PRO A 521 -19.71 4.26 -14.67
C PRO A 521 -20.21 5.71 -14.69
N TYR A 522 -19.46 6.61 -15.32
CA TYR A 522 -20.06 7.68 -16.11
C TYR A 522 -19.09 8.12 -17.21
N THR A 523 -18.99 7.31 -18.24
CA THR A 523 -19.43 7.67 -19.61
C THR A 523 -19.15 6.49 -20.53
N GLN A 524 -20.15 6.15 -21.33
CA GLN A 524 -20.01 5.21 -22.42
C GLN A 524 -18.84 5.63 -23.31
N ARG A 525 -17.92 4.72 -23.60
CA ARG A 525 -17.09 4.83 -24.80
C ARG A 525 -18.03 4.84 -25.99
N SER A 526 -18.14 5.98 -26.66
CA SER A 526 -18.62 6.05 -28.03
C SER A 526 -17.43 5.75 -28.93
N GLU A 527 -17.51 4.70 -29.75
CA GLU A 527 -16.57 4.44 -30.87
C GLU A 527 -16.72 5.45 -32.02
N ASN A 528 -17.27 6.64 -31.76
CA ASN A 528 -17.34 7.76 -32.69
C ASN A 528 -17.13 9.07 -31.93
N ILE A 529 -15.94 9.27 -31.35
CA ILE A 529 -15.54 10.59 -30.86
C ILE A 529 -15.09 11.40 -32.07
N LYS A 530 -16.00 12.20 -32.62
CA LYS A 530 -15.57 13.43 -33.30
C LYS A 530 -14.77 14.23 -32.28
N THR A 531 -13.50 14.49 -32.58
CA THR A 531 -12.69 15.47 -31.88
C THR A 531 -13.50 16.76 -31.71
N PRO A 532 -13.53 17.37 -30.51
CA PRO A 532 -14.28 18.60 -30.33
C PRO A 532 -13.62 19.69 -31.18
N GLU A 533 -14.39 20.33 -32.06
CA GLU A 533 -14.02 21.64 -32.59
C GLU A 533 -13.72 22.55 -31.38
N VAL A 534 -12.51 23.10 -31.32
CA VAL A 534 -12.11 24.05 -30.27
C VAL A 534 -12.94 25.33 -30.45
N GLY A 535 -14.10 25.35 -29.81
CA GLY A 535 -15.04 26.46 -29.72
C GLY A 535 -15.86 26.39 -28.42
N SER A 536 -16.24 27.56 -27.90
CA SER A 536 -17.09 27.89 -26.72
C SER A 536 -16.97 27.09 -25.41
N ARG A 537 -16.03 26.15 -25.23
CA ARG A 537 -15.68 25.56 -23.92
C ARG A 537 -14.41 26.18 -23.36
N ARG A 538 -14.36 26.40 -22.04
CA ARG A 538 -13.14 26.87 -21.34
C ARG A 538 -12.00 25.86 -21.55
N LEU A 539 -10.77 26.34 -21.67
CA LEU A 539 -9.59 25.47 -21.71
C LEU A 539 -9.39 24.82 -20.33
N ARG A 540 -9.32 23.50 -20.28
CA ARG A 540 -9.11 22.75 -19.03
C ARG A 540 -7.64 22.68 -18.67
N VAL A 541 -7.28 23.32 -17.57
CA VAL A 541 -5.92 23.35 -17.05
C VAL A 541 -5.89 22.64 -15.70
N GLY A 542 -5.18 21.52 -15.64
CA GLY A 542 -5.02 20.73 -14.42
C GLY A 542 -3.65 20.93 -13.76
N PHE A 543 -3.64 21.05 -12.43
CA PHE A 543 -2.42 21.07 -11.61
C PHE A 543 -2.32 19.80 -10.78
N VAL A 544 -1.28 18.98 -10.98
CA VAL A 544 -1.08 17.71 -10.26
C VAL A 544 0.03 17.87 -9.24
N SER A 545 -0.31 17.79 -7.95
CA SER A 545 0.63 18.12 -6.87
C SER A 545 0.33 17.36 -5.57
N ARG A 546 1.39 16.98 -4.86
CA ARG A 546 1.32 16.46 -3.49
C ARG A 546 1.36 17.60 -2.47
N TYR A 547 2.00 18.71 -2.84
CA TYR A 547 2.44 19.76 -1.93
C TYR A 547 1.70 21.09 -2.12
N ILE A 548 0.62 21.12 -2.91
CA ILE A 548 -0.16 22.30 -3.28
C ILE A 548 -0.74 23.06 -2.08
N PHE A 549 -0.88 22.42 -0.91
CA PHE A 549 -1.47 23.03 0.28
C PHE A 549 -0.49 23.28 1.44
N ASN A 550 0.63 22.56 1.52
CA ASN A 550 1.51 22.56 2.71
C ASN A 550 3.01 22.51 2.32
N SER A 551 3.50 23.49 1.56
CA SER A 551 4.92 23.59 1.20
C SER A 551 5.27 24.98 0.63
N ALA A 552 6.53 25.17 0.22
CA ALA A 552 6.91 26.30 -0.62
C ALA A 552 6.10 26.34 -1.93
N VAL A 553 5.88 25.21 -2.60
CA VAL A 553 5.10 25.16 -3.85
C VAL A 553 3.65 25.56 -3.60
N GLY A 554 3.09 25.10 -2.47
CA GLY A 554 1.75 25.50 -2.05
C GLY A 554 1.65 27.00 -1.75
N LEU A 555 2.68 27.61 -1.18
CA LEU A 555 2.72 29.06 -0.91
C LEU A 555 2.48 29.88 -2.19
N TYR A 556 3.14 29.51 -3.29
CA TYR A 556 3.06 30.25 -4.56
C TYR A 556 1.82 29.86 -5.37
N MET A 557 1.51 28.57 -5.43
CA MET A 557 0.39 28.09 -6.24
C MET A 557 -0.97 28.42 -5.65
N SER A 558 -1.11 28.37 -4.32
CA SER A 558 -2.40 28.67 -3.66
C SER A 558 -2.85 30.11 -3.82
N GLU A 559 -1.93 31.04 -4.04
CA GLU A 559 -2.23 32.46 -4.28
C GLU A 559 -2.29 32.81 -5.77
N LEU A 560 -1.55 32.11 -6.63
CA LEU A 560 -1.56 32.32 -8.06
C LEU A 560 -2.82 31.75 -8.73
N ILE A 561 -3.18 30.50 -8.42
CA ILE A 561 -4.30 29.79 -9.07
C ILE A 561 -5.64 30.57 -9.00
N PRO A 562 -6.03 31.19 -7.86
CA PRO A 562 -7.26 31.97 -7.78
C PRO A 562 -7.33 33.16 -8.74
N MET A 563 -6.18 33.62 -9.24
CA MET A 563 -6.07 34.85 -10.03
C MET A 563 -6.32 34.63 -11.53
N PHE A 564 -6.35 33.38 -12.00
CA PHE A 564 -6.58 33.08 -13.41
C PHE A 564 -8.01 33.39 -13.85
N ASN A 565 -8.17 33.82 -15.10
CA ASN A 565 -9.47 34.16 -15.67
C ASN A 565 -10.38 32.92 -15.80
N ARG A 566 -11.35 32.79 -14.90
CA ARG A 566 -12.32 31.69 -14.83
C ARG A 566 -13.34 31.66 -15.97
N GLU A 567 -13.48 32.75 -16.74
CA GLU A 567 -14.33 32.77 -17.94
C GLU A 567 -13.63 32.09 -19.13
N ARG A 568 -12.29 32.05 -19.11
CA ARG A 568 -11.46 31.47 -20.19
C ARG A 568 -10.93 30.08 -19.84
N TYR A 569 -10.59 29.87 -18.58
CA TYR A 569 -9.93 28.66 -18.10
C TYR A 569 -10.78 27.95 -17.05
N GLU A 570 -10.95 26.64 -17.23
CA GLU A 570 -11.48 25.74 -16.22
C GLU A 570 -10.29 25.14 -15.48
N ILE A 571 -10.06 25.57 -14.23
CA ILE A 571 -8.90 25.14 -13.45
C ILE A 571 -9.26 23.97 -12.54
N ILE A 572 -8.53 22.87 -12.65
CA ILE A 572 -8.70 21.68 -11.81
C ILE A 572 -7.41 21.48 -11.00
N VAL A 573 -7.52 21.23 -9.70
CA VAL A 573 -6.37 20.87 -8.86
C VAL A 573 -6.51 19.41 -8.45
N PHE A 574 -5.56 18.59 -8.87
CA PHE A 574 -5.40 17.17 -8.52
C PHE A 574 -4.41 17.05 -7.38
N ALA A 575 -4.91 16.73 -6.20
CA ALA A 575 -4.12 16.83 -4.99
C ALA A 575 -3.94 15.46 -4.32
N ILE A 576 -2.70 14.99 -4.32
CA ILE A 576 -2.34 13.62 -3.92
C ILE A 576 -2.30 13.49 -2.39
N GLY A 577 -2.93 12.43 -1.89
CA GLY A 577 -2.92 12.04 -0.49
C GLY A 577 -3.79 12.91 0.42
N LEU A 578 -4.80 13.64 -0.10
CA LEU A 578 -5.75 14.34 0.77
C LEU A 578 -6.72 13.36 1.42
N SER A 579 -6.81 13.43 2.76
CA SER A 579 -7.89 12.82 3.51
C SER A 579 -9.00 13.84 3.80
N LYS A 580 -10.26 13.37 3.91
CA LYS A 580 -11.40 14.19 4.36
C LYS A 580 -11.21 14.78 5.76
N SER A 581 -10.28 14.25 6.57
CA SER A 581 -9.97 14.69 7.93
C SER A 581 -8.96 15.84 8.02
N MET A 582 -8.30 16.22 6.92
CA MET A 582 -7.37 17.35 6.93
C MET A 582 -8.14 18.66 7.21
N LYS A 583 -7.78 19.36 8.31
CA LYS A 583 -8.29 20.70 8.68
C LYS A 583 -8.14 21.79 7.59
N VAL A 584 -7.52 21.45 6.47
CA VAL A 584 -7.19 22.32 5.33
C VAL A 584 -8.39 22.50 4.38
N VAL A 585 -9.42 21.64 4.43
CA VAL A 585 -10.57 21.66 3.48
C VAL A 585 -11.20 23.05 3.32
N ASN A 586 -11.35 23.84 4.39
CA ASN A 586 -11.94 25.18 4.30
C ASN A 586 -11.02 26.24 3.64
N LYS A 587 -9.69 26.04 3.61
CA LYS A 587 -8.74 26.91 2.87
C LYS A 587 -8.56 26.44 1.43
N VAL A 588 -8.76 25.15 1.20
CA VAL A 588 -8.63 24.43 -0.08
C VAL A 588 -9.70 24.89 -1.07
N GLU A 589 -10.97 25.00 -0.64
CA GLU A 589 -12.11 25.42 -1.50
C GLU A 589 -11.97 26.85 -2.07
N ALA A 590 -11.18 27.71 -1.45
CA ALA A 590 -10.96 29.08 -1.93
C ALA A 590 -10.01 29.16 -3.15
N ILE A 591 -9.27 28.08 -3.45
CA ILE A 591 -8.18 28.13 -4.43
C ILE A 591 -8.70 28.03 -5.87
N THR A 592 -9.62 27.10 -6.14
CA THR A 592 -10.13 26.83 -7.49
C THR A 592 -11.59 26.37 -7.45
N GLU A 593 -12.24 26.31 -8.60
CA GLU A 593 -13.61 25.79 -8.76
C GLU A 593 -13.71 24.29 -8.45
N THR A 594 -12.63 23.52 -8.65
CA THR A 594 -12.66 22.06 -8.51
C THR A 594 -11.35 21.49 -7.99
N ILE A 595 -11.43 20.72 -6.90
CA ILE A 595 -10.30 20.01 -6.30
C ILE A 595 -10.64 18.53 -6.23
N VAL A 596 -9.75 17.72 -6.80
CA VAL A 596 -9.87 16.27 -6.87
C VAL A 596 -8.83 15.68 -5.94
N GLY A 597 -9.28 15.05 -4.85
CA GLY A 597 -8.41 14.32 -3.94
C GLY A 597 -8.01 12.99 -4.56
N LEU A 598 -6.71 12.78 -4.79
CA LEU A 598 -6.18 11.55 -5.37
C LEU A 598 -5.54 10.67 -4.29
N PRO A 599 -5.67 9.33 -4.36
CA PRO A 599 -4.90 8.43 -3.51
C PRO A 599 -3.41 8.46 -3.88
N LYS A 600 -2.56 7.89 -3.00
CA LYS A 600 -1.15 7.65 -3.32
C LYS A 600 -0.94 6.47 -4.30
N ASP A 601 -1.98 5.68 -4.57
CA ASP A 601 -1.89 4.62 -5.59
C ASP A 601 -1.83 5.27 -6.98
N VAL A 602 -0.70 5.11 -7.66
CA VAL A 602 -0.42 5.72 -8.96
C VAL A 602 -1.41 5.28 -10.03
N ARG A 603 -1.89 4.02 -9.99
CA ARG A 603 -2.85 3.51 -10.99
C ARG A 603 -4.17 4.21 -10.84
N VAL A 604 -4.69 4.28 -9.60
CA VAL A 604 -5.97 4.94 -9.33
C VAL A 604 -5.89 6.44 -9.60
N ALA A 605 -4.80 7.09 -9.17
CA ALA A 605 -4.58 8.52 -9.41
C ALA A 605 -4.56 8.84 -10.92
N ARG A 606 -3.89 8.02 -11.72
CA ARG A 606 -3.81 8.17 -13.17
C ARG A 606 -5.18 8.08 -13.84
N GLU A 607 -5.94 7.04 -13.50
CA GLU A 607 -7.26 6.80 -14.10
C GLU A 607 -8.25 7.91 -13.76
N GLU A 608 -8.19 8.41 -12.52
CA GLU A 608 -8.99 9.56 -12.12
C GLU A 608 -8.64 10.78 -12.96
N ILE A 609 -7.35 11.16 -13.09
CA ILE A 609 -6.94 12.31 -13.92
C ILE A 609 -7.38 12.11 -15.38
N ARG A 610 -7.23 10.90 -15.93
CA ARG A 610 -7.61 10.57 -17.31
C ARG A 610 -9.10 10.81 -17.58
N ALA A 611 -9.96 10.49 -16.63
CA ALA A 611 -11.41 10.68 -16.75
C ALA A 611 -11.82 12.15 -16.93
N TRP A 612 -10.98 13.09 -16.51
CA TRP A 612 -11.26 14.52 -16.63
C TRP A 612 -11.00 15.10 -18.03
N ASN A 613 -10.30 14.36 -18.91
CA ASN A 613 -9.95 14.79 -20.27
C ASN A 613 -9.35 16.21 -20.29
N MET A 614 -8.18 16.35 -19.67
CA MET A 614 -7.48 17.63 -19.52
C MET A 614 -6.85 18.09 -20.85
N ASP A 615 -6.89 19.40 -21.12
CA ASP A 615 -6.22 19.98 -22.30
C ASP A 615 -4.74 20.28 -21.98
N VAL A 616 -4.48 20.80 -20.77
CA VAL A 616 -3.14 21.11 -20.26
C VAL A 616 -2.98 20.52 -18.86
N LEU A 617 -1.88 19.82 -18.61
CA LEU A 617 -1.49 19.35 -17.27
C LEU A 617 -0.16 19.96 -16.85
N ILE A 618 -0.13 20.50 -15.63
CA ILE A 618 1.05 21.11 -15.02
C ILE A 618 1.44 20.32 -13.78
N TYR A 619 2.72 20.00 -13.67
CA TYR A 619 3.35 19.36 -12.52
C TYR A 619 4.27 20.37 -11.81
N PRO A 620 3.80 21.06 -10.76
CA PRO A 620 4.54 22.14 -10.11
C PRO A 620 5.84 21.75 -9.40
N GLU A 621 6.09 20.46 -9.20
CA GLU A 621 7.11 19.95 -8.27
C GLU A 621 7.62 18.56 -8.66
N LEU A 622 7.66 18.28 -9.96
CA LEU A 622 7.96 16.95 -10.47
C LEU A 622 9.34 16.46 -10.01
N GLY A 623 9.37 15.27 -9.41
CA GLY A 623 10.58 14.68 -8.82
C GLY A 623 10.68 14.84 -7.29
N MET A 624 9.86 15.68 -6.65
CA MET A 624 9.81 15.78 -5.18
C MET A 624 8.89 14.76 -4.50
N ASP A 625 7.93 14.20 -5.24
CA ASP A 625 7.04 13.15 -4.76
C ASP A 625 7.00 12.01 -5.79
N LYS A 626 7.19 10.80 -5.29
CA LYS A 626 7.18 9.56 -6.07
C LYS A 626 5.90 9.40 -6.88
N THR A 627 4.74 9.60 -6.27
CA THR A 627 3.43 9.43 -6.92
C THR A 627 3.31 10.38 -8.11
N THR A 628 3.62 11.67 -7.92
CA THR A 628 3.58 12.66 -9.02
C THR A 628 4.52 12.29 -10.16
N TYR A 629 5.75 11.83 -9.84
CA TYR A 629 6.75 11.41 -10.81
C TYR A 629 6.23 10.25 -11.66
N PHE A 630 5.73 9.19 -11.03
CA PHE A 630 5.26 8.00 -11.74
C PHE A 630 3.92 8.20 -12.46
N VAL A 631 3.01 9.04 -11.93
CA VAL A 631 1.79 9.46 -12.66
C VAL A 631 2.17 10.19 -13.95
N SER A 632 3.20 11.04 -13.92
CA SER A 632 3.61 11.85 -15.07
C SER A 632 4.16 11.03 -16.24
N LEU A 633 4.65 9.79 -16.01
CA LEU A 633 5.11 8.89 -17.08
C LEU A 633 4.00 8.50 -18.06
N ALA A 634 2.73 8.73 -17.70
CA ALA A 634 1.59 8.61 -18.59
C ALA A 634 1.33 9.94 -19.32
N ARG A 635 0.94 9.84 -20.60
CA ARG A 635 0.42 10.99 -21.34
C ARG A 635 -1.06 11.18 -20.98
N LEU A 636 -1.34 12.11 -20.07
CA LEU A 636 -2.68 12.36 -19.51
C LEU A 636 -3.34 13.64 -20.04
N ALA A 637 -2.58 14.46 -20.77
CA ALA A 637 -3.10 15.60 -21.53
C ALA A 637 -2.32 15.80 -22.84
N PRO A 638 -2.93 16.45 -23.85
CA PRO A 638 -2.26 16.86 -25.08
C PRO A 638 -1.05 17.78 -24.86
N ILE A 639 -1.02 18.56 -23.78
CA ILE A 639 0.14 19.35 -23.37
C ILE A 639 0.44 19.06 -21.90
N GLN A 640 1.67 18.67 -21.60
CA GLN A 640 2.16 18.48 -20.24
C GLN A 640 3.38 19.37 -19.98
N ALA A 641 3.39 20.04 -18.83
CA ALA A 641 4.49 20.91 -18.44
C ALA A 641 4.93 20.68 -16.99
N VAL A 642 6.21 20.87 -16.72
CA VAL A 642 6.78 20.92 -15.38
C VAL A 642 7.13 22.36 -15.03
N TRP A 643 7.03 22.70 -13.75
CA TRP A 643 7.41 24.02 -13.24
C TRP A 643 8.26 23.90 -11.97
N TRP A 644 9.11 24.92 -11.79
CA TRP A 644 9.83 25.48 -10.63
C TRP A 644 10.06 24.71 -9.30
N GLY A 645 9.23 23.74 -8.88
CA GLY A 645 9.35 23.13 -7.54
C GLY A 645 10.62 22.31 -7.31
N ASN A 646 11.12 21.63 -8.36
CA ASN A 646 12.41 20.96 -8.33
C ASN A 646 13.38 21.63 -9.30
N ALA A 647 14.53 22.08 -8.77
CA ALA A 647 15.76 22.65 -9.35
C ALA A 647 16.36 22.10 -10.65
N ASP A 648 15.70 21.16 -11.34
CA ASP A 648 16.30 20.33 -12.37
C ASP A 648 15.31 19.89 -13.47
N THR A 649 15.82 19.40 -14.59
CA THR A 649 15.04 18.72 -15.63
C THR A 649 14.31 17.48 -15.08
N SER A 650 13.10 17.19 -15.55
CA SER A 650 12.37 16.01 -15.08
C SER A 650 12.96 14.70 -15.62
N GLY A 651 13.50 14.71 -16.85
CA GLY A 651 13.89 13.50 -17.58
C GLY A 651 12.71 12.60 -17.98
N VAL A 652 11.48 13.06 -17.77
CA VAL A 652 10.27 12.27 -18.04
C VAL A 652 9.92 12.37 -19.54
N PRO A 653 9.81 11.25 -20.26
CA PRO A 653 9.69 11.26 -21.73
C PRO A 653 8.36 11.84 -22.25
N THR A 654 7.33 11.94 -21.40
CA THR A 654 6.00 12.44 -21.74
C THR A 654 5.83 13.94 -21.48
N MET A 655 6.87 14.63 -20.99
CA MET A 655 6.80 16.04 -20.61
C MET A 655 7.21 16.95 -21.77
N ASP A 656 6.34 17.89 -22.16
CA ASP A 656 6.59 18.74 -23.33
C ASP A 656 7.41 19.99 -22.97
N TYR A 657 7.04 20.66 -21.88
CA TYR A 657 7.57 21.98 -21.55
C TYR A 657 8.16 22.06 -20.15
N TYR A 658 9.30 22.76 -20.03
CA TYR A 658 9.84 23.24 -18.77
C TYR A 658 9.51 24.73 -18.61
N LEU A 659 8.67 25.07 -17.64
CA LEU A 659 8.27 26.45 -17.36
C LEU A 659 9.27 27.09 -16.38
N THR A 660 9.93 28.18 -16.80
CA THR A 660 10.96 28.86 -15.98
C THR A 660 10.98 30.36 -16.25
N SER A 661 11.80 31.10 -15.51
CA SER A 661 12.02 32.55 -15.65
C SER A 661 13.17 32.86 -16.60
N GLU A 662 13.08 33.98 -17.31
CA GLU A 662 14.18 34.50 -18.13
C GLU A 662 15.45 34.83 -17.32
N PHE A 663 15.32 35.11 -16.02
CA PHE A 663 16.49 35.37 -15.17
C PHE A 663 17.22 34.08 -14.77
N GLU A 664 16.46 33.02 -14.57
CA GLU A 664 16.99 31.75 -14.09
C GLU A 664 17.46 30.87 -15.25
N HIS A 665 16.90 31.05 -16.45
CA HIS A 665 17.37 30.36 -17.65
C HIS A 665 18.66 31.00 -18.20
N SER A 666 19.76 30.22 -18.20
CA SER A 666 21.09 30.69 -18.64
C SER A 666 21.30 30.73 -20.16
N SER A 667 20.23 30.59 -20.96
CA SER A 667 20.23 30.40 -22.43
C SER A 667 20.65 29.01 -22.95
N VAL A 668 21.14 28.12 -22.08
CA VAL A 668 21.60 26.77 -22.45
C VAL A 668 20.47 25.75 -22.41
N ASN A 669 19.77 25.57 -23.53
CA ASN A 669 18.65 24.61 -23.64
C ASN A 669 19.08 23.14 -23.45
N SER A 670 20.37 22.80 -23.63
CA SER A 670 20.86 21.42 -23.51
C SER A 670 20.85 20.86 -22.08
N HIS A 671 20.42 21.65 -21.09
CA HIS A 671 20.21 21.22 -19.70
C HIS A 671 18.84 20.58 -19.46
N TYR A 672 17.91 20.70 -20.40
CA TYR A 672 16.53 20.24 -20.25
C TYR A 672 16.19 19.11 -21.24
N SER A 673 15.45 18.11 -20.77
CA SER A 673 14.80 17.12 -21.65
C SER A 673 13.61 17.72 -22.40
N GLU A 674 12.93 18.66 -21.75
CA GLU A 674 11.74 19.36 -22.21
C GLU A 674 12.10 20.61 -23.03
N VAL A 675 11.12 21.16 -23.76
CA VAL A 675 11.25 22.47 -24.40
C VAL A 675 11.09 23.57 -23.35
N VAL A 676 12.08 24.45 -23.23
CA VAL A 676 12.03 25.55 -22.27
C VAL A 676 11.04 26.63 -22.72
N TYR A 677 10.11 26.99 -21.85
CA TYR A 677 9.23 28.16 -22.00
C TYR A 677 9.58 29.17 -20.91
N CYS A 678 10.16 30.31 -21.31
CA CYS A 678 10.58 31.36 -20.38
C CYS A 678 9.49 32.42 -20.18
N PHE A 679 9.14 32.66 -18.92
CA PHE A 679 8.34 33.79 -18.50
C PHE A 679 9.17 35.07 -18.42
N LYS A 680 8.51 36.21 -18.68
CA LYS A 680 9.03 37.52 -18.29
C LYS A 680 8.93 37.70 -16.78
N GLY A 681 10.05 37.97 -16.13
CA GLY A 681 10.15 37.97 -14.67
C GLY A 681 10.09 36.56 -14.05
N MET A 682 9.95 36.49 -12.73
CA MET A 682 10.07 35.22 -11.97
C MET A 682 8.91 34.23 -12.14
N GLY A 683 7.77 34.65 -12.71
CA GLY A 683 6.61 33.76 -12.89
C GLY A 683 5.90 33.34 -11.59
N ILE A 684 6.13 34.06 -10.49
CA ILE A 684 5.49 33.82 -9.19
C ILE A 684 4.54 34.94 -8.77
N TYR A 685 3.46 34.55 -8.09
CA TYR A 685 2.53 35.48 -7.47
C TYR A 685 2.28 35.06 -6.02
N HIS A 686 2.76 35.87 -5.08
CA HIS A 686 2.57 35.63 -3.64
C HIS A 686 2.63 36.96 -2.89
N LYS A 687 1.88 37.10 -1.80
CA LYS A 687 2.01 38.22 -0.85
C LYS A 687 3.35 38.16 -0.14
N LEU A 688 3.96 39.31 0.13
CA LEU A 688 5.17 39.33 0.95
C LEU A 688 4.93 38.61 2.28
N LEU A 689 5.83 37.70 2.64
CA LEU A 689 5.77 36.97 3.91
C LEU A 689 5.69 37.98 5.06
N ALA A 690 4.63 37.87 5.86
CA ALA A 690 4.38 38.76 6.99
C ALA A 690 4.76 38.04 8.28
N PHE A 691 5.70 38.62 9.01
CA PHE A 691 6.07 38.19 10.35
C PHE A 691 5.50 39.19 11.36
N PRO A 692 4.82 38.74 12.43
CA PRO A 692 4.42 39.59 13.55
C PRO A 692 5.60 40.45 14.00
N ARG A 693 5.37 41.74 14.25
CA ARG A 693 6.39 42.59 14.88
C ARG A 693 6.70 42.03 16.25
N ASN A 694 7.90 41.48 16.38
CA ASN A 694 8.34 40.90 17.64
C ASN A 694 9.00 41.97 18.52
N SER A 695 8.93 41.78 19.84
CA SER A 695 9.59 42.69 20.79
C SER A 695 11.08 42.42 20.96
N THR A 696 11.56 41.25 20.53
CA THR A 696 12.96 40.82 20.69
C THR A 696 13.87 41.61 19.74
N SER A 697 14.87 42.30 20.30
CA SER A 697 15.85 43.07 19.50
C SER A 697 16.95 42.17 18.92
N CYS A 698 17.66 42.65 17.89
CA CYS A 698 18.84 41.95 17.36
C CYS A 698 19.89 41.69 18.45
N ASP A 699 20.10 42.64 19.37
CA ASP A 699 21.05 42.49 20.48
C ASP A 699 20.66 41.32 21.42
N GLN A 700 19.37 41.15 21.69
CA GLN A 700 18.89 40.03 22.51
C GLN A 700 19.09 38.67 21.83
N ILE A 701 18.90 38.62 20.51
CA ILE A 701 19.17 37.40 19.73
C ILE A 701 20.66 37.07 19.78
N ARG A 702 21.52 38.07 19.61
CA ARG A 702 22.98 37.90 19.65
C ARG A 702 23.47 37.45 21.02
N LEU A 703 22.94 38.03 22.10
CA LEU A 703 23.22 37.59 23.47
C LEU A 703 22.80 36.12 23.69
N ALA A 704 21.63 35.71 23.17
CA ALA A 704 21.21 34.32 23.28
C ALA A 704 22.16 33.36 22.52
N LEU A 705 22.66 33.76 21.34
CA LEU A 705 23.65 32.97 20.60
C LEU A 705 25.00 32.91 21.34
N GLU A 706 25.43 34.03 21.92
CA GLU A 706 26.63 34.11 22.76
C GLU A 706 26.56 33.10 23.91
N GLU A 707 25.45 33.10 24.66
CA GLU A 707 25.24 32.21 25.81
C GLU A 707 25.08 30.73 25.41
N VAL A 708 24.35 30.44 24.33
CA VAL A 708 24.06 29.06 23.91
C VAL A 708 25.28 28.37 23.31
N PHE A 709 26.10 29.10 22.56
CA PHE A 709 27.23 28.53 21.83
C PHE A 709 28.60 28.85 22.44
N ASP A 710 28.64 29.58 23.56
CA ASP A 710 29.87 29.99 24.27
C ASP A 710 30.88 30.69 23.34
N ILE A 711 30.39 31.73 22.63
CA ILE A 711 31.17 32.49 21.64
C ILE A 711 31.45 33.92 22.12
N PRO A 712 32.46 34.64 21.59
CA PRO A 712 32.76 36.01 22.02
C PRO A 712 31.65 37.00 21.64
N ALA A 713 31.34 37.95 22.52
CA ALA A 713 30.29 38.97 22.28
C ALA A 713 30.45 39.79 20.97
N ASP A 714 31.68 39.98 20.48
CA ASP A 714 31.99 40.80 19.31
C ASP A 714 32.12 40.01 17.99
N PHE A 715 31.51 38.82 17.91
CA PHE A 715 31.51 37.98 16.71
C PHE A 715 30.78 38.60 15.50
N HIS A 716 31.06 38.10 14.30
CA HIS A 716 30.26 38.33 13.10
C HIS A 716 29.37 37.12 12.83
N LEU A 717 28.05 37.33 12.74
CA LEU A 717 27.03 36.30 12.52
C LEU A 717 26.84 36.04 11.02
N TYR A 718 27.42 34.95 10.53
CA TYR A 718 27.18 34.43 9.18
C TYR A 718 26.09 33.37 9.23
N LEU A 719 25.03 33.51 8.45
CA LEU A 719 23.91 32.57 8.42
C LEU A 719 23.77 31.95 7.02
N ALA A 720 23.94 30.63 6.91
CA ALA A 720 23.58 29.92 5.68
C ALA A 720 22.10 29.53 5.70
N ILE A 721 21.39 29.86 4.63
CA ILE A 721 19.91 29.74 4.60
C ILE A 721 19.41 28.46 3.93
N GLU A 722 20.31 27.62 3.46
CA GLU A 722 19.98 26.36 2.80
C GLU A 722 20.14 25.17 3.75
N SER A 723 19.36 24.13 3.50
CA SER A 723 19.42 22.87 4.26
C SER A 723 20.79 22.19 4.10
N ILE A 724 21.30 21.60 5.18
CA ILE A 724 22.64 20.95 5.23
C ILE A 724 22.88 19.91 4.12
N ILE A 725 21.84 19.16 3.71
CA ILE A 725 21.92 18.16 2.63
C ILE A 725 22.11 18.75 1.22
N HIS A 726 22.07 20.09 1.08
CA HIS A 726 22.28 20.80 -0.19
C HIS A 726 23.63 21.52 -0.24
N ILE A 727 24.46 21.40 0.80
CA ILE A 727 25.75 22.10 0.86
C ILE A 727 26.79 21.32 0.06
N HIS A 728 27.21 21.90 -1.06
CA HIS A 728 28.26 21.37 -1.93
C HIS A 728 29.65 21.59 -1.32
N PRO A 729 30.64 20.69 -1.53
CA PRO A 729 32.00 20.84 -0.97
C PRO A 729 32.72 22.15 -1.35
N ASP A 730 32.39 22.75 -2.50
CA ASP A 730 32.91 24.09 -2.87
C ASP A 730 32.53 25.18 -1.85
N PHE A 731 31.45 25.00 -1.08
CA PHE A 731 31.07 25.89 0.01
C PHE A 731 32.03 25.78 1.20
N ASP A 732 32.56 24.59 1.46
CA ASP A 732 33.52 24.35 2.55
C ASP A 732 34.79 25.20 2.33
N VAL A 733 35.25 25.29 1.08
CA VAL A 733 36.37 26.15 0.67
C VAL A 733 36.06 27.64 0.90
N ALA A 734 34.83 28.06 0.61
CA ALA A 734 34.39 29.44 0.87
C ALA A 734 34.40 29.75 2.37
N VAL A 735 33.88 28.83 3.20
CA VAL A 735 33.81 29.01 4.66
C VAL A 735 35.21 29.04 5.27
N ALA A 736 36.10 28.14 4.87
CA ALA A 736 37.50 28.16 5.31
C ALA A 736 38.17 29.49 4.98
N SER A 737 37.95 30.01 3.76
CA SER A 737 38.48 31.30 3.33
C SER A 737 37.88 32.50 4.09
N ILE A 738 36.61 32.43 4.50
CA ILE A 738 35.98 33.44 5.35
C ILE A 738 36.62 33.42 6.74
N PHE A 739 36.76 32.24 7.35
CA PHE A 739 37.33 32.10 8.69
C PHE A 739 38.80 32.50 8.77
N GLU A 740 39.57 32.31 7.70
CA GLU A 740 40.96 32.78 7.58
C GLU A 740 41.05 34.31 7.54
N LYS A 741 40.13 34.97 6.83
CA LYS A 741 40.19 36.43 6.57
C LYS A 741 39.41 37.28 7.57
N ASP A 742 38.46 36.69 8.27
CA ASP A 742 37.65 37.33 9.31
C ASP A 742 37.75 36.51 10.58
N GLU A 743 38.59 36.93 11.54
CA GLU A 743 38.82 36.22 12.80
C GLU A 743 37.57 36.16 13.70
N LYS A 744 36.57 37.02 13.45
CA LYS A 744 35.34 37.14 14.25
C LYS A 744 34.17 36.33 13.69
N ALA A 745 34.29 35.77 12.48
CA ALA A 745 33.19 35.04 11.84
C ALA A 745 32.75 33.80 12.63
N HIS A 746 31.45 33.63 12.83
CA HIS A 746 30.85 32.37 13.25
C HIS A 746 29.76 32.01 12.23
N LEU A 747 29.80 30.78 11.70
CA LEU A 747 28.84 30.30 10.72
C LEU A 747 27.76 29.48 11.40
N PHE A 748 26.50 29.82 11.10
CA PHE A 748 25.33 29.11 11.58
C PHE A 748 24.60 28.43 10.42
N LEU A 749 24.28 27.15 10.60
CA LEU A 749 23.58 26.29 9.63
C LEU A 749 22.24 25.84 10.21
N LEU A 750 21.18 25.84 9.38
CA LEU A 750 19.87 25.36 9.79
C LEU A 750 19.75 23.84 9.65
N SER A 751 19.29 23.16 10.71
CA SER A 751 19.11 21.70 10.74
C SER A 751 17.89 21.27 11.56
N THR A 752 17.68 19.97 11.73
CA THR A 752 16.56 19.38 12.49
C THR A 752 17.02 18.17 13.28
N SER A 753 16.37 17.84 14.39
CA SER A 753 16.80 16.72 15.27
C SER A 753 16.91 15.38 14.56
N SER A 754 16.12 15.15 13.51
CA SER A 754 16.19 13.94 12.66
C SER A 754 17.45 13.82 11.79
N ARG A 755 18.37 14.80 11.84
CA ARG A 755 19.51 14.92 10.91
C ARG A 755 20.86 14.95 11.60
N LYS A 756 20.95 14.56 12.88
CA LYS A 756 22.20 14.58 13.64
C LYS A 756 23.34 13.83 12.94
N VAL A 757 23.05 12.66 12.38
CA VAL A 757 24.03 11.89 11.58
C VAL A 757 24.58 12.72 10.42
N TRP A 758 23.71 13.43 9.71
CA TRP A 758 24.10 14.28 8.59
C TRP A 758 24.85 15.54 9.04
N GLU A 759 24.56 16.09 10.23
CA GLU A 759 25.33 17.17 10.84
C GLU A 759 26.76 16.71 11.11
N SER A 760 26.93 15.54 11.74
CA SER A 760 28.26 14.97 12.01
C SER A 760 29.04 14.66 10.73
N GLN A 761 28.39 14.09 9.72
CA GLN A 761 29.01 13.84 8.41
C GLN A 761 29.44 15.14 7.71
N LEU A 762 28.60 16.17 7.73
CA LEU A 762 28.92 17.47 7.14
C LEU A 762 30.07 18.15 7.90
N GLN A 763 30.04 18.12 9.24
CA GLN A 763 31.09 18.67 10.08
C GLN A 763 32.43 18.00 9.80
N ALA A 764 32.48 16.67 9.76
CA ALA A 764 33.70 15.91 9.45
C ALA A 764 34.25 16.25 8.04
N ARG A 765 33.35 16.45 7.07
CA ARG A 765 33.71 16.88 5.71
C ARG A 765 34.32 18.28 5.70
N MET A 766 33.68 19.24 6.38
CA MET A 766 34.15 20.62 6.49
C MET A 766 35.48 20.71 7.24
N GLU A 767 35.65 19.97 8.33
CA GLU A 767 36.90 19.87 9.08
C GLU A 767 38.04 19.36 8.19
N SER A 768 37.78 18.31 7.40
CA SER A 768 38.74 17.76 6.44
C SER A 768 39.14 18.76 5.35
N ALA A 769 38.26 19.73 5.04
CA ALA A 769 38.53 20.83 4.12
C ALA A 769 39.24 22.04 4.78
N GLY A 770 39.56 21.96 6.08
CA GLY A 770 40.25 23.02 6.82
C GLY A 770 39.33 24.05 7.48
N VAL A 771 38.02 23.79 7.55
CA VAL A 771 37.09 24.66 8.30
C VAL A 771 37.31 24.46 9.81
N ASN A 772 37.47 25.56 10.53
CA ASN A 772 37.52 25.53 11.99
C ASN A 772 36.13 25.22 12.57
N ILE A 773 35.95 24.01 13.12
CA ILE A 773 34.68 23.53 13.66
C ILE A 773 34.22 24.28 14.92
N ASP A 774 35.11 24.90 15.69
CA ASP A 774 34.74 25.70 16.88
C ASP A 774 33.90 26.95 16.49
N ARG A 775 33.96 27.32 15.22
CA ARG A 775 33.26 28.48 14.64
C ARG A 775 32.08 28.06 13.75
N LEU A 776 31.76 26.77 13.71
CA LEU A 776 30.65 26.18 12.96
C LEU A 776 29.54 25.73 13.93
N HIS A 777 28.32 26.23 13.73
CA HIS A 777 27.22 26.07 14.67
C HIS A 777 25.96 25.55 13.96
N PHE A 778 25.30 24.55 14.52
CA PHE A 778 24.01 24.03 14.02
C PHE A 778 22.86 24.58 14.84
N LEU A 779 21.87 25.18 14.14
CA LEU A 779 20.62 25.65 14.72
C LEU A 779 19.54 24.61 14.41
N THR A 780 19.30 23.73 15.36
CA THR A 780 18.41 22.57 15.21
C THR A 780 16.97 22.92 15.58
N ASP A 781 16.02 22.55 14.71
CA ASP A 781 14.58 22.72 14.89
C ASP A 781 14.10 24.17 15.09
N ALA A 782 14.79 25.12 14.46
CA ALA A 782 14.33 26.50 14.39
C ALA A 782 12.99 26.60 13.65
N ASP A 783 11.99 27.20 14.30
CA ASP A 783 10.71 27.47 13.65
C ASP A 783 10.81 28.67 12.68
N PRO A 784 9.81 28.89 11.78
CA PRO A 784 9.86 29.99 10.81
C PRO A 784 9.99 31.39 11.42
N MET A 785 9.54 31.59 12.67
CA MET A 785 9.70 32.85 13.37
C MET A 785 11.14 33.02 13.85
N GLN A 786 11.72 31.99 14.46
CA GLN A 786 13.12 31.99 14.91
C GLN A 786 14.07 32.18 13.73
N GLU A 787 13.86 31.49 12.61
CA GLU A 787 14.61 31.71 11.36
C GLU A 787 14.55 33.17 10.90
N SER A 788 13.38 33.81 10.97
CA SER A 788 13.20 35.21 10.59
C SER A 788 13.87 36.18 11.55
N MET A 789 14.00 35.83 12.83
CA MET A 789 14.78 36.58 13.82
C MET A 789 16.27 36.48 13.53
N LEU A 790 16.76 35.28 13.24
CA LEU A 790 18.16 35.03 12.88
C LEU A 790 18.55 35.80 11.61
N LEU A 791 17.71 35.78 10.59
CA LEU A 791 17.91 36.57 9.36
C LEU A 791 17.98 38.08 9.63
N GLN A 792 17.21 38.60 10.59
CA GLN A 792 17.26 40.01 10.98
C GLN A 792 18.52 40.36 11.77
N ALA A 793 19.05 39.43 12.56
CA ALA A 793 20.24 39.62 13.38
C ALA A 793 21.55 39.36 12.62
N ALA A 794 21.49 38.64 11.49
CA ALA A 794 22.67 38.24 10.72
C ALA A 794 23.43 39.43 10.13
N ASP A 795 24.76 39.36 10.24
CA ASP A 795 25.70 40.33 9.67
C ASP A 795 25.97 40.01 8.19
N ALA A 796 25.99 38.72 7.83
CA ALA A 796 25.99 38.27 6.45
C ALA A 796 25.12 37.04 6.26
N VAL A 797 24.23 37.06 5.26
CA VAL A 797 23.43 35.90 4.88
C VAL A 797 24.00 35.27 3.62
N LEU A 798 24.21 33.95 3.66
CA LEU A 798 24.90 33.19 2.64
C LEU A 798 23.92 32.24 1.92
N ALA A 799 23.76 32.41 0.62
CA ALA A 799 23.12 31.39 -0.21
C ALA A 799 24.12 30.26 -0.50
N SER A 800 23.66 29.01 -0.56
CA SER A 800 24.52 27.93 -1.07
C SER A 800 24.93 28.20 -2.52
N LEU A 801 26.15 27.80 -2.90
CA LEU A 801 26.77 28.20 -4.16
C LEU A 801 26.06 27.64 -5.40
N HIS A 802 25.60 26.39 -5.35
CA HIS A 802 25.11 25.70 -6.56
C HIS A 802 23.64 25.33 -6.52
N LEU A 803 22.99 25.43 -5.36
CA LEU A 803 21.57 25.16 -5.19
C LEU A 803 20.99 26.18 -4.23
N THR A 804 20.12 27.04 -4.74
CA THR A 804 19.36 28.01 -3.95
C THR A 804 17.88 27.63 -3.98
N ARG A 805 17.14 27.90 -2.91
CA ARG A 805 15.73 27.54 -2.78
C ARG A 805 14.88 28.79 -2.57
N PRO A 806 13.70 28.86 -3.20
CA PRO A 806 12.92 30.10 -3.26
C PRO A 806 12.41 30.56 -1.89
N ARG A 807 12.01 29.62 -1.01
CA ARG A 807 11.47 29.95 0.31
C ARG A 807 12.49 30.69 1.19
N ALA A 808 13.72 30.19 1.25
CA ALA A 808 14.78 30.75 2.07
C ALA A 808 15.10 32.19 1.65
N SER A 809 15.30 32.42 0.36
CA SER A 809 15.60 33.76 -0.17
C SER A 809 14.43 34.73 0.00
N LEU A 810 13.19 34.30 -0.25
CA LEU A 810 12.01 35.15 -0.05
C LEU A 810 11.82 35.54 1.42
N GLN A 811 12.11 34.63 2.36
CA GLN A 811 12.05 34.92 3.79
C GLN A 811 13.12 35.93 4.20
N ALA A 812 14.36 35.79 3.70
CA ALA A 812 15.43 36.77 3.89
C ALA A 812 15.02 38.16 3.38
N PHE A 813 14.53 38.26 2.13
CA PHE A 813 14.12 39.54 1.56
C PHE A 813 12.87 40.14 2.23
N ALA A 814 11.96 39.30 2.73
CA ALA A 814 10.79 39.74 3.48
C ALA A 814 11.16 40.47 4.78
N VAL A 815 12.28 40.12 5.41
CA VAL A 815 12.82 40.85 6.57
C VAL A 815 13.92 41.86 6.21
N GLY A 816 14.19 42.06 4.91
CA GLY A 816 15.19 43.01 4.41
C GLY A 816 16.64 42.52 4.52
N ALA A 817 16.86 41.23 4.80
CA ALA A 817 18.19 40.67 4.99
C ALA A 817 18.94 40.55 3.64
N PRO A 818 20.18 41.08 3.53
CA PRO A 818 21.01 40.99 2.34
C PRO A 818 21.67 39.61 2.24
N VAL A 819 21.50 38.96 1.08
CA VAL A 819 21.98 37.59 0.82
C VAL A 819 23.08 37.63 -0.24
N VAL A 820 24.27 37.12 0.06
CA VAL A 820 25.32 36.94 -0.95
C VAL A 820 25.02 35.71 -1.79
N THR A 821 25.11 35.80 -3.12
CA THR A 821 24.82 34.68 -4.04
C THR A 821 25.90 34.56 -5.12
N PHE A 822 26.16 33.34 -5.59
CA PHE A 822 27.13 33.03 -6.64
C PHE A 822 26.48 32.18 -7.74
N PRO A 823 25.73 32.79 -8.67
CA PRO A 823 25.05 32.04 -9.73
C PRO A 823 26.04 31.50 -10.76
N ASN A 824 25.80 30.29 -11.22
CA ASN A 824 26.48 29.67 -12.36
C ASN A 824 25.51 29.48 -13.55
N GLU A 825 25.86 28.62 -14.51
CA GLU A 825 25.03 28.35 -15.70
C GLU A 825 23.83 27.42 -15.43
N LEU A 826 23.81 26.68 -14.32
CA LEU A 826 22.73 25.77 -13.97
C LEU A 826 21.60 26.54 -13.28
N TRP A 827 20.36 26.18 -13.61
CA TRP A 827 19.18 26.83 -13.09
C TRP A 827 19.10 26.82 -11.55
N ALA A 828 19.49 25.71 -10.91
CA ALA A 828 19.50 25.53 -9.45
C ALA A 828 20.22 26.64 -8.66
N SER A 829 21.30 27.22 -9.21
CA SER A 829 22.07 28.28 -8.54
C SER A 829 21.50 29.69 -8.75
N ARG A 830 20.48 29.84 -9.60
CA ARG A 830 20.05 31.14 -10.14
C ARG A 830 18.74 31.67 -9.55
N ILE A 831 18.13 30.98 -8.59
CA ILE A 831 16.85 31.41 -8.00
C ILE A 831 17.03 32.71 -7.19
N THR A 832 18.02 32.75 -6.29
CA THR A 832 18.33 33.99 -5.53
C THR A 832 18.79 35.12 -6.45
N TYR A 833 19.58 34.79 -7.47
CA TYR A 833 19.96 35.73 -8.53
C TYR A 833 18.72 36.30 -9.25
N GLY A 834 17.74 35.47 -9.59
CA GLY A 834 16.51 35.90 -10.26
C GLY A 834 15.69 36.89 -9.43
N PHE A 835 15.60 36.69 -8.12
CA PHE A 835 14.98 37.67 -7.23
C PHE A 835 15.72 39.00 -7.21
N TYR A 836 17.05 38.97 -7.23
CA TYR A 836 17.85 40.18 -7.33
C TYR A 836 17.66 40.92 -8.65
N GLN A 837 17.58 40.20 -9.77
CA GLN A 837 17.24 40.78 -11.08
C GLN A 837 15.86 41.44 -11.06
N GLN A 838 14.85 40.76 -10.53
CA GLN A 838 13.48 41.30 -10.40
C GLN A 838 13.45 42.57 -9.50
N MET A 839 14.24 42.61 -8.43
CA MET A 839 14.34 43.80 -7.58
C MET A 839 15.16 44.93 -8.22
N GLY A 840 16.11 44.60 -9.10
CA GLY A 840 17.10 45.52 -9.65
C GLY A 840 18.26 45.79 -8.69
N VAL A 841 18.67 44.79 -7.91
CA VAL A 841 19.70 44.90 -6.86
C VAL A 841 20.83 43.93 -7.16
N ASN A 842 21.97 44.43 -7.65
CA ASN A 842 23.04 43.58 -8.21
C ASN A 842 24.34 43.54 -7.37
N ASP A 843 24.48 44.39 -6.36
CA ASP A 843 25.72 44.55 -5.57
C ASP A 843 26.13 43.32 -4.73
N LEU A 844 25.26 42.29 -4.61
CA LEU A 844 25.49 41.07 -3.82
C LEU A 844 25.57 39.79 -4.67
N ILE A 845 25.75 39.95 -5.98
CA ILE A 845 25.90 38.85 -6.94
C ILE A 845 27.38 38.70 -7.26
N ALA A 846 27.98 37.63 -6.75
CA ALA A 846 29.37 37.30 -7.04
C ALA A 846 29.53 36.64 -8.42
N THR A 847 30.68 36.85 -9.05
CA THR A 847 31.09 36.22 -10.31
C THR A 847 32.22 35.20 -10.14
N SER A 848 32.82 35.13 -8.95
CA SER A 848 33.81 34.14 -8.56
C SER A 848 33.69 33.78 -7.09
N LEU A 849 34.33 32.68 -6.69
CA LEU A 849 34.37 32.26 -5.28
C LEU A 849 35.06 33.31 -4.39
N ASP A 850 36.15 33.93 -4.88
CA ASP A 850 36.86 34.98 -4.15
C ASP A 850 36.00 36.23 -3.96
N GLU A 851 35.21 36.61 -4.97
CA GLU A 851 34.28 37.73 -4.87
C GLU A 851 33.14 37.40 -3.91
N TYR A 852 32.63 36.16 -3.92
CA TYR A 852 31.63 35.70 -2.96
C TYR A 852 32.12 35.83 -1.52
N VAL A 853 33.33 35.33 -1.23
CA VAL A 853 33.99 35.47 0.08
C VAL A 853 34.20 36.95 0.43
N GLY A 854 34.68 37.75 -0.51
CA GLY A 854 34.90 39.19 -0.31
C GLY A 854 33.63 39.96 0.01
N LEU A 855 32.53 39.67 -0.70
CA LEU A 855 31.22 40.27 -0.46
C LEU A 855 30.65 39.85 0.90
N ALA A 856 30.79 38.57 1.28
CA ALA A 856 30.37 38.07 2.59
C ALA A 856 31.08 38.81 3.73
N ILE A 857 32.41 38.91 3.67
CA ILE A 857 33.21 39.62 4.68
C ILE A 857 32.88 41.10 4.70
N LYS A 858 32.75 41.73 3.53
CA LYS A 858 32.37 43.14 3.44
C LYS A 858 30.99 43.39 4.04
N LEU A 859 30.03 42.49 3.80
CA LEU A 859 28.69 42.61 4.34
C LEU A 859 28.66 42.48 5.86
N ALA A 860 29.52 41.63 6.43
CA ALA A 860 29.62 41.43 7.87
C ALA A 860 30.38 42.56 8.59
N SER A 861 31.48 43.05 8.00
CA SER A 861 32.41 43.97 8.66
C SER A 861 32.16 45.47 8.35
N ASP A 862 31.52 45.82 7.24
CA ASP A 862 31.21 47.20 6.87
C ASP A 862 29.74 47.53 7.15
N ALA A 863 29.48 48.09 8.33
CA ALA A 863 28.14 48.49 8.77
C ALA A 863 27.44 49.49 7.82
N ALA A 864 28.19 50.35 7.13
CA ALA A 864 27.62 51.29 6.18
C ALA A 864 27.16 50.58 4.90
N PHE A 865 27.97 49.64 4.40
CA PHE A 865 27.60 48.79 3.26
C PHE A 865 26.41 47.89 3.61
N HIS A 866 26.42 47.24 4.77
CA HIS A 866 25.31 46.40 5.26
C HIS A 866 24.00 47.19 5.29
N LYS A 867 24.01 48.38 5.91
CA LYS A 867 22.85 49.26 5.98
C LYS A 867 22.37 49.71 4.59
N LYS A 868 23.30 50.05 3.68
CA LYS A 868 22.96 50.40 2.28
C LYS A 868 22.22 49.25 1.60
N MET A 869 22.71 48.02 1.74
CA MET A 869 22.09 46.84 1.12
C MET A 869 20.70 46.56 1.69
N ARG A 870 20.53 46.61 3.02
CA ARG A 870 19.20 46.49 3.65
C ARG A 870 18.21 47.51 3.11
N GLN A 871 18.59 48.79 3.07
CA GLN A 871 17.73 49.86 2.57
C GLN A 871 17.33 49.63 1.11
N LEU A 872 18.27 49.17 0.27
CA LEU A 872 18.01 48.91 -1.13
C LEU A 872 17.02 47.74 -1.32
N ILE A 873 17.14 46.69 -0.52
CA ILE A 873 16.19 45.56 -0.51
C ILE A 873 14.82 46.02 0.02
N GLU A 874 14.76 46.75 1.12
CA GLU A 874 13.50 47.26 1.68
C GLU A 874 12.72 48.14 0.69
N GLN A 875 13.42 48.96 -0.10
CA GLN A 875 12.84 49.81 -1.13
C GLN A 875 12.30 49.01 -2.33
N ASN A 876 12.87 47.83 -2.64
CA ASN A 876 12.57 47.09 -3.86
C ASN A 876 11.84 45.75 -3.65
N ARG A 877 11.80 45.20 -2.42
CA ARG A 877 11.19 43.88 -2.12
C ARG A 877 9.72 43.77 -2.47
N SER A 878 9.01 44.89 -2.57
CA SER A 878 7.61 44.93 -3.04
C SER A 878 7.45 44.41 -4.48
N LYS A 879 8.51 44.47 -5.31
CA LYS A 879 8.53 43.89 -6.67
C LYS A 879 8.50 42.36 -6.70
N LEU A 880 8.84 41.71 -5.58
CA LEU A 880 8.74 40.26 -5.41
C LEU A 880 7.36 39.81 -4.93
N SER A 881 6.47 40.76 -4.61
CA SER A 881 5.17 40.49 -4.00
C SER A 881 4.05 40.85 -4.97
N GLN A 882 3.09 39.94 -5.13
CA GLN A 882 1.88 40.11 -5.93
C GLN A 882 2.16 40.62 -7.36
N ASP A 883 3.20 40.09 -8.00
CA ASP A 883 3.59 40.47 -9.34
C ASP A 883 2.53 40.04 -10.37
N LYS A 884 1.73 41.02 -10.83
CA LYS A 884 0.68 40.77 -11.83
C LYS A 884 1.25 40.34 -13.19
N GLN A 885 2.53 40.55 -13.46
CA GLN A 885 3.16 40.03 -14.67
C GLN A 885 3.16 38.50 -14.67
N ALA A 886 3.39 37.87 -13.53
CA ALA A 886 3.35 36.40 -13.41
C ALA A 886 2.00 35.84 -13.89
N ILE A 887 0.88 36.41 -13.45
CA ILE A 887 -0.46 35.98 -13.87
C ILE A 887 -0.59 36.02 -15.40
N LYS A 888 -0.15 37.12 -16.03
CA LYS A 888 -0.21 37.29 -17.48
C LYS A 888 0.65 36.26 -18.22
N GLU A 889 1.86 36.00 -17.74
CA GLU A 889 2.77 35.04 -18.39
C GLU A 889 2.25 33.60 -18.32
N TRP A 890 1.62 33.22 -17.21
CA TRP A 890 0.91 31.95 -17.10
C TRP A 890 -0.29 31.86 -18.06
N GLU A 891 -1.12 32.91 -18.13
CA GLU A 891 -2.24 32.94 -19.09
C GLU A 891 -1.75 32.94 -20.56
N HIS A 892 -0.65 33.61 -20.86
CA HIS A 892 -0.01 33.55 -22.18
C HIS A 892 0.46 32.12 -22.52
N PHE A 893 0.98 31.39 -21.54
CA PHE A 893 1.34 29.99 -21.74
C PHE A 893 0.10 29.12 -22.01
N PHE A 894 -1.02 29.34 -21.30
CA PHE A 894 -2.27 28.62 -21.57
C PHE A 894 -2.80 28.89 -22.98
N ASP A 895 -2.76 30.14 -23.43
CA ASP A 895 -3.13 30.54 -24.79
C ASP A 895 -2.19 30.00 -25.86
N PHE A 896 -0.90 29.90 -25.54
CA PHE A 896 0.08 29.21 -26.37
C PHE A 896 -0.25 27.72 -26.48
N ALA A 897 -0.50 27.04 -25.37
CA ALA A 897 -0.85 25.63 -25.34
C ALA A 897 -2.13 25.32 -26.14
N ALA A 898 -3.17 26.14 -25.99
CA ALA A 898 -4.41 26.01 -26.77
C ALA A 898 -4.18 26.09 -28.29
N ARG A 899 -3.30 27.00 -28.74
CA ARG A 899 -2.92 27.11 -30.15
C ARG A 899 -2.11 25.91 -30.64
N GLN A 900 -1.22 25.38 -29.80
CA GLN A 900 -0.46 24.16 -30.13
C GLN A 900 -1.36 22.94 -30.30
N ILE A 901 -2.40 22.82 -29.46
CA ILE A 901 -3.39 21.75 -29.58
C ILE A 901 -4.14 21.88 -30.91
N SER A 902 -4.67 23.07 -31.20
CA SER A 902 -5.43 23.33 -32.44
C SER A 902 -4.59 23.09 -33.71
N ALA A 903 -3.32 23.51 -33.70
CA ALA A 903 -2.43 23.32 -34.85
C ALA A 903 -2.07 21.85 -35.12
N ARG A 904 -2.12 20.97 -34.12
CA ARG A 904 -1.94 19.52 -34.29
C ARG A 904 -3.17 18.87 -34.93
N ASP A 905 -4.36 19.44 -34.73
CA ASP A 905 -5.61 18.93 -35.30
C ASP A 905 -5.80 19.29 -36.79
N ASP A 906 -5.23 20.42 -37.24
CA ASP A 906 -5.34 20.92 -38.63
C ASP A 906 -4.38 20.23 -39.63
N GLN A 907 -3.49 19.36 -39.16
CA GLN A 907 -2.63 18.56 -40.02
C GLN A 907 -3.30 17.21 -40.32
N PRO A 908 -3.59 16.84 -41.59
CA PRO A 908 -3.97 15.46 -41.90
C PRO A 908 -2.87 14.55 -41.34
N THR A 909 -3.25 13.42 -40.75
CA THR A 909 -2.41 12.40 -40.09
C THR A 909 -1.41 11.75 -41.05
N ASN A 910 -0.55 12.56 -41.62
CA ASN A 910 0.61 12.32 -42.45
C ASN A 910 1.65 13.42 -42.19
N VAL A 911 1.58 14.06 -41.02
CA VAL A 911 2.70 14.81 -40.47
C VAL A 911 3.34 13.91 -39.44
N SER A 912 4.48 13.35 -39.85
CA SER A 912 5.56 12.94 -38.96
C SER A 912 5.51 13.76 -37.67
N LEU A 913 5.53 13.11 -36.50
CA LEU A 913 6.01 13.73 -35.26
C LEU A 913 7.04 14.77 -35.65
N PRO A 914 6.84 16.08 -35.33
CA PRO A 914 7.66 17.15 -35.86
C PRO A 914 9.08 16.66 -35.80
N SER A 915 9.72 16.53 -36.98
CA SER A 915 11.02 15.85 -37.13
C SER A 915 11.79 16.21 -35.89
N CYS A 916 12.00 15.22 -35.03
CA CYS A 916 12.64 15.41 -33.76
C CYS A 916 14.01 16.02 -34.10
N ALA A 917 14.12 17.35 -34.13
CA ALA A 917 15.37 18.05 -34.31
C ALA A 917 16.25 17.85 -33.07
N CYS A 918 15.68 17.19 -32.05
CA CYS A 918 16.38 16.27 -31.19
C CYS A 918 15.59 14.97 -31.21
N ASP A 919 16.02 14.00 -32.03
CA ASP A 919 15.81 12.59 -31.73
C ASP A 919 16.18 12.43 -30.25
N PRO A 920 15.26 12.04 -29.34
CA PRO A 920 15.61 11.84 -27.92
C PRO A 920 16.77 10.84 -27.81
N PHE A 921 16.95 10.04 -28.87
CA PHE A 921 17.97 9.04 -29.06
C PHE A 921 19.15 9.51 -29.94
N GLN A 922 19.21 10.75 -30.45
CA GLN A 922 20.38 11.21 -31.22
C GLN A 922 21.64 11.27 -30.34
N GLY A 923 21.46 11.58 -29.05
CA GLY A 923 22.50 11.45 -28.03
C GLY A 923 22.70 10.03 -27.51
N LEU A 924 21.78 9.10 -27.84
CA LEU A 924 21.81 7.68 -27.47
C LEU A 924 22.18 6.74 -28.64
N LYS A 925 22.44 7.27 -29.85
CA LYS A 925 22.82 6.49 -31.05
C LYS A 925 24.14 5.72 -30.91
N GLY A 926 24.86 5.89 -29.80
CA GLY A 926 26.00 5.06 -29.41
C GLY A 926 25.74 4.04 -28.30
N PHE A 927 24.50 3.90 -27.79
CA PHE A 927 24.20 3.14 -26.55
C PHE A 927 23.30 1.91 -26.75
N VAL A 928 22.53 1.82 -27.84
CA VAL A 928 21.66 0.68 -28.15
C VAL A 928 21.64 0.46 -29.67
N ASP A 929 21.93 -0.77 -30.12
CA ASP A 929 21.66 -1.21 -31.49
C ASP A 929 20.16 -1.56 -31.59
N TRP A 930 19.39 -0.58 -32.04
CA TRP A 930 17.93 -0.66 -32.19
C TRP A 930 17.46 -1.72 -33.19
N SER A 931 18.37 -2.38 -33.92
CA SER A 931 18.05 -3.50 -34.79
C SER A 931 17.83 -4.83 -34.04
N GLN A 932 18.20 -4.92 -32.76
CA GLN A 932 18.11 -6.15 -31.96
C GLN A 932 16.95 -6.19 -30.95
N VAL A 933 16.20 -5.09 -30.78
CA VAL A 933 15.02 -5.03 -29.90
C VAL A 933 13.80 -5.59 -30.66
N ASN A 934 13.55 -6.90 -30.50
CA ASN A 934 12.39 -7.56 -31.10
C ASN A 934 11.10 -7.07 -30.45
N GLY A 935 10.31 -6.30 -31.22
CA GLY A 935 9.11 -5.59 -30.76
C GLY A 935 8.99 -4.17 -31.35
N VAL A 936 10.06 -3.67 -31.99
CA VAL A 936 10.10 -2.34 -32.65
C VAL A 936 9.65 -2.41 -34.12
N GLU A 937 9.18 -3.55 -34.63
CA GLU A 937 8.69 -3.67 -36.02
C GLU A 937 7.43 -2.83 -36.31
N GLY A 938 6.76 -2.29 -35.29
CA GLY A 938 5.70 -1.28 -35.46
C GLY A 938 6.18 0.14 -35.74
N TRP A 939 7.47 0.45 -35.53
CA TRP A 939 8.02 1.81 -35.72
C TRP A 939 8.90 1.94 -36.97
N SER A 940 9.47 0.85 -37.48
CA SER A 940 10.33 0.88 -38.68
C SER A 940 9.56 0.92 -40.01
N GLN A 941 8.28 0.55 -40.04
CA GLN A 941 7.43 0.70 -41.23
C GLN A 941 6.77 2.08 -41.39
N VAL A 942 6.86 2.96 -40.38
CA VAL A 942 6.30 4.33 -40.45
C VAL A 942 7.34 5.35 -40.98
N CYS A 943 8.59 4.94 -41.20
CA CYS A 943 9.66 5.80 -41.74
C CYS A 943 10.06 5.48 -43.20
N LYS A 944 9.18 4.82 -43.97
CA LYS A 944 9.21 4.80 -45.44
C LYS A 944 7.80 5.06 -45.99
N CYS A 945 7.33 6.30 -45.89
CA CYS A 945 6.43 6.96 -46.84
C CYS A 945 6.54 8.47 -46.62
#